data_AF-A0A2W2C1L5-F1
#
_entry.id   AF-A0A2W2C1L5-F1
#
_cell.length_a   1.000
_cell.length_b   1.000
_cell.length_c   1.000
_cell.angle_alpha   90.00
_cell.angle_beta   90.00
_cell.angle_gamma   90.00
#
_symmetry.space_group_name_H-M   'P 1'
#
loop_
_entity.id
_entity.type
_entity.pdbx_description
1 polymer ?
#
loop_
_entity_poly.entity_id
_entity_poly.type
_entity_poly.pdbx_seq_one_letter_code
_entity_poly.pdbx_strand_id
1 'polypeptide(L)'
;MDAFESEALRSRVLAAWSASPARFREDANAEDELARGSYRDRVVVELAQNAADAGARSGESARLLLRLTGSTLVVANTGAPLDAAGVEGLSTLRASAKRDDDTVGRFGVGFAAVLAVTDEPRVLTASGGGVRWSRPAARSAASTVPGLADELARRGDAVPVLRLPFPSAGAVPDGYETAVELPLRDDDAVRLVRRLLAEVDDALLLALPWLSEVVVEGAGEARRLSAEAPVPLGKGLAERRIGGRRWRIARRTGVAPEELLADRPFEERSRPGWSVTVAVPVSADGDSAPAPLPPSLPSVVHAPTPTDDRTDLPALVIAALPLDSSRRRVQPGPLLDHLATHVGDVYARLVASFDPPAPAVLALVPGPLGVEAVDAVLHRAIRAALAATPFVPGAGGERLRPDEVTLVDGLSRTADPAALRGVVRGLPARDWWRPEVLAGLGATVAPLADVVDELAGERLDPAGWRAVYDALDGSDRESLGALPVPLADGRLVRGPRGLLVPGEVRPELLAPFDLRVVAPDAVHPLLHRLGAVDATAASVLRDPLVQGAVADLAESDEDPAPIAEAVLGLLAESGLGVADEPWLAGLPLVDATGASVSARELLLPGSPLLSVLDANPDEFTVAPELVERFGPAVLRAAGVRDGFAVVRDADLTLEPDTWHDLDDEDAWIDEVLAGLPSQPVPPLTSEFVAVADLDLVRDDAWRHVLEWLADDAEARAAVVTPVRLTLAGGAQRDVSSYTAWWLRRHARIGGRPLPGLALPDADLVVRALLPVVDVPVDDAFAAAVGLARTPADLDPDAVLARLAEEDLELPAAMLAQVYAALAGHDPAGVRPPERIRIPHGAGSRVVPAASVVVCDGPHWLQLGKPGLLPGPAALADLLDVDLASEVYAASISDGGRRQPVPAEVAAVLGSAPSSYVEHDDLRVGGAPVDWWPDGDDVHAATVDGLARGLAWTSGQWAKRWVLAEALADPGALPDLLADAAFE
;
A
#
# COMPACT_ATOMS: atom_id res chain seq x y z
N MET A 1 -87.13 -5.46 41.98
CA MET A 1 -86.54 -4.31 42.69
C MET A 1 -85.36 -3.86 41.83
N ASP A 2 -85.26 -2.57 41.48
CA ASP A 2 -84.18 -2.05 40.62
C ASP A 2 -82.87 -1.98 41.42
N ALA A 3 -82.10 -3.07 41.40
CA ALA A 3 -80.86 -3.21 42.17
C ALA A 3 -79.76 -2.23 41.76
N PHE A 4 -79.91 -1.54 40.62
CA PHE A 4 -78.93 -0.63 40.04
C PHE A 4 -79.36 0.84 40.06
N GLU A 5 -80.51 1.16 40.65
CA GLU A 5 -81.08 2.51 40.69
C GLU A 5 -81.19 3.20 39.30
N SER A 6 -81.33 2.40 38.24
CA SER A 6 -81.38 2.86 36.85
C SER A 6 -82.53 3.83 36.58
N GLU A 7 -83.69 3.64 37.23
CA GLU A 7 -84.83 4.55 37.12
C GLU A 7 -84.55 5.91 37.77
N ALA A 8 -83.89 5.93 38.93
CA ALA A 8 -83.52 7.15 39.61
C ALA A 8 -82.50 7.96 38.78
N LEU A 9 -81.48 7.28 38.23
CA LEU A 9 -80.49 7.88 37.33
C LEU A 9 -81.16 8.51 36.10
N ARG A 10 -82.00 7.72 35.40
CA ARG A 10 -82.73 8.18 34.21
C ARG A 10 -83.61 9.39 34.50
N SER A 11 -84.31 9.38 35.64
CA SER A 11 -85.18 10.49 36.05
C SER A 11 -84.39 11.79 36.32
N ARG A 12 -83.22 11.70 36.96
CA ARG A 12 -82.32 12.85 37.18
C ARG A 12 -81.86 13.48 35.87
N VAL A 13 -81.46 12.66 34.90
CA VAL A 13 -80.99 13.12 33.58
C VAL A 13 -82.12 13.81 32.81
N LEU A 14 -83.30 13.19 32.72
CA LEU A 14 -84.44 13.78 32.01
C LEU A 14 -84.89 15.11 32.65
N ALA A 15 -84.89 15.19 33.98
CA ALA A 15 -85.15 16.44 34.70
C ALA A 15 -84.12 17.53 34.37
N ALA A 16 -82.83 17.17 34.28
CA ALA A 16 -81.77 18.10 33.90
C ALA A 16 -81.92 18.62 32.46
N TRP A 17 -82.26 17.73 31.51
CA TRP A 17 -82.54 18.13 30.13
C TRP A 17 -83.80 18.99 30.01
N SER A 18 -84.83 18.71 30.81
CA SER A 18 -86.04 19.53 30.88
C SER A 18 -85.75 20.93 31.44
N ALA A 19 -84.86 21.03 32.44
CA ALA A 19 -84.47 22.31 33.01
C ALA A 19 -83.54 23.12 32.08
N SER A 20 -82.71 22.44 31.29
CA SER A 20 -81.82 23.07 30.30
C SER A 20 -81.62 22.18 29.06
N PRO A 21 -82.31 22.47 27.94
CA PRO A 21 -82.09 21.78 26.67
C PRO A 21 -80.65 21.85 26.14
N ALA A 22 -79.85 22.82 26.62
CA ALA A 22 -78.43 22.88 26.30
C ALA A 22 -77.66 21.67 26.85
N ARG A 23 -78.04 21.13 28.02
CA ARG A 23 -77.41 19.94 28.60
C ARG A 23 -77.60 18.69 27.74
N PHE A 24 -78.79 18.53 27.14
CA PHE A 24 -79.02 17.46 26.16
C PHE A 24 -78.03 17.54 24.99
N ARG A 25 -77.79 18.75 24.47
CA ARG A 25 -76.84 18.97 23.36
C ARG A 25 -75.39 18.70 23.77
N GLU A 26 -75.01 19.11 24.99
CA GLU A 26 -73.68 18.82 25.55
C GLU A 26 -73.45 17.31 25.70
N ASP A 27 -74.42 16.59 26.29
CA ASP A 27 -74.35 15.14 26.45
C ASP A 27 -74.30 14.43 25.10
N ALA A 28 -75.12 14.86 24.13
CA ALA A 28 -75.17 14.27 22.80
C ALA A 28 -73.85 14.50 22.05
N ASN A 29 -73.30 15.71 22.11
CA ASN A 29 -72.01 16.04 21.49
C ASN A 29 -70.86 15.27 22.14
N ALA A 30 -70.84 15.13 23.46
CA ALA A 30 -69.78 14.43 24.19
C ALA A 30 -69.78 12.93 23.88
N GLU A 31 -70.95 12.28 23.83
CA GLU A 31 -71.04 10.88 23.41
C GLU A 31 -70.67 10.70 21.93
N ASP A 32 -71.09 11.63 21.06
CA ASP A 32 -70.81 11.54 19.63
C ASP A 32 -69.32 11.73 19.30
N GLU A 33 -68.66 12.69 19.95
CA GLU A 33 -67.22 12.92 19.83
C GLU A 33 -66.41 11.69 20.26
N LEU A 34 -66.83 11.00 21.33
CA LEU A 34 -66.17 9.77 21.79
C LEU A 34 -66.46 8.60 20.83
N ALA A 35 -67.71 8.39 20.43
CA ALA A 35 -68.10 7.26 19.58
C ALA A 35 -67.55 7.34 18.14
N ARG A 36 -67.45 8.56 17.58
CA ARG A 36 -66.98 8.79 16.20
C ARG A 36 -65.53 9.26 16.11
N GLY A 37 -64.97 9.79 17.20
CA GLY A 37 -63.61 10.30 17.29
C GLY A 37 -62.62 9.26 17.81
N SER A 38 -61.83 9.64 18.82
CA SER A 38 -60.60 8.93 19.21
C SER A 38 -60.78 7.58 19.91
N TYR A 39 -62.02 7.15 20.19
CA TYR A 39 -62.30 5.88 20.87
C TYR A 39 -62.91 4.82 19.95
N ARG A 40 -63.13 5.12 18.67
CA ARG A 40 -63.81 4.24 17.72
C ARG A 40 -63.20 2.84 17.65
N ASP A 41 -61.88 2.76 17.67
CA ASP A 41 -61.08 1.54 17.52
C ASP A 41 -60.54 0.98 18.85
N ARG A 42 -61.05 1.43 20.01
CA ARG A 42 -60.52 1.03 21.33
C ARG A 42 -61.41 0.09 22.14
N VAL A 43 -62.56 -0.33 21.59
CA VAL A 43 -63.60 -1.09 22.30
C VAL A 43 -63.04 -2.29 23.10
N VAL A 44 -62.21 -3.13 22.47
CA VAL A 44 -61.66 -4.33 23.12
C VAL A 44 -60.72 -3.97 24.27
N VAL A 45 -59.84 -3.00 24.06
CA VAL A 45 -58.84 -2.55 25.04
C VAL A 45 -59.50 -1.86 26.24
N GLU A 46 -60.50 -1.00 26.02
CA GLU A 46 -61.23 -0.34 27.10
C GLU A 46 -62.03 -1.34 27.95
N LEU A 47 -62.64 -2.36 27.31
CA LEU A 47 -63.35 -3.42 28.03
C LEU A 47 -62.38 -4.33 28.79
N ALA A 48 -61.18 -4.59 28.25
CA ALA A 48 -60.13 -5.30 28.96
C ALA A 48 -59.62 -4.52 30.18
N GLN A 49 -59.45 -3.20 30.05
CA GLN A 49 -59.12 -2.34 31.18
C GLN A 49 -60.20 -2.38 32.26
N ASN A 50 -61.48 -2.28 31.88
CA ASN A 50 -62.59 -2.42 32.84
C ASN A 50 -62.57 -3.77 33.58
N ALA A 51 -62.22 -4.84 32.89
CA ALA A 51 -62.05 -6.17 33.50
C ALA A 51 -60.86 -6.23 34.45
N ALA A 52 -59.73 -5.61 34.09
CA ALA A 52 -58.56 -5.51 34.95
C ALA A 52 -58.85 -4.69 36.23
N ASP A 53 -59.56 -3.57 36.09
CA ASP A 53 -59.98 -2.74 37.22
C ASP A 53 -60.98 -3.48 38.11
N ALA A 54 -61.86 -4.32 37.54
CA ALA A 54 -62.75 -5.20 38.29
C ALA A 54 -61.96 -6.26 39.08
N GLY A 55 -60.91 -6.84 38.48
CA GLY A 55 -59.96 -7.72 39.16
C GLY A 55 -59.29 -7.01 40.34
N ALA A 56 -58.72 -5.83 40.10
CA ALA A 56 -58.09 -5.01 41.14
C ALA A 56 -59.03 -4.72 42.32
N ARG A 57 -60.31 -4.39 42.06
CA ARG A 57 -61.33 -4.18 43.11
C ARG A 57 -61.67 -5.45 43.88
N SER A 58 -61.66 -6.61 43.23
CA SER A 58 -61.89 -7.90 43.89
C SER A 58 -60.69 -8.41 44.69
N GLY A 59 -59.50 -7.85 44.47
CA GLY A 59 -58.24 -8.34 45.06
C GLY A 59 -57.69 -9.60 44.38
N GLU A 60 -58.35 -10.11 43.34
CA GLU A 60 -57.96 -11.30 42.58
C GLU A 60 -57.69 -10.97 41.10
N SER A 61 -56.84 -11.75 40.43
CA SER A 61 -56.63 -11.58 39.00
C SER A 61 -57.86 -12.03 38.20
N ALA A 62 -58.35 -11.18 37.32
CA ALA A 62 -59.53 -11.46 36.50
C ALA A 62 -59.18 -12.24 35.23
N ARG A 63 -60.09 -13.12 34.82
CA ARG A 63 -60.12 -13.75 33.49
C ARG A 63 -61.06 -12.96 32.60
N LEU A 64 -60.70 -12.76 31.34
CA LEU A 64 -61.47 -12.05 30.33
C LEU A 64 -61.88 -12.98 29.19
N LEU A 65 -63.14 -12.96 28.79
CA LEU A 65 -63.67 -13.60 27.59
C LEU A 65 -64.06 -12.52 26.58
N LEU A 66 -63.68 -12.72 25.32
CA LEU A 66 -64.01 -11.90 24.17
C LEU A 66 -64.60 -12.81 23.09
N ARG A 67 -65.93 -12.94 23.04
CA ARG A 67 -66.63 -13.87 22.13
C ARG A 67 -67.44 -13.12 21.08
N LEU A 68 -67.14 -13.32 19.80
CA LEU A 68 -67.94 -12.83 18.68
C LEU A 68 -68.78 -13.97 18.08
N THR A 69 -70.10 -13.95 18.32
CA THR A 69 -71.06 -14.91 17.74
C THR A 69 -71.97 -14.20 16.75
N GLY A 70 -71.87 -14.54 15.46
CA GLY A 70 -72.59 -13.83 14.40
C GLY A 70 -72.22 -12.34 14.38
N SER A 71 -73.19 -11.49 14.70
CA SER A 71 -73.05 -10.03 14.85
C SER A 71 -73.13 -9.56 16.30
N THR A 72 -72.89 -10.41 17.30
CA THR A 72 -72.91 -10.02 18.72
C THR A 72 -71.56 -10.29 19.38
N LEU A 73 -70.96 -9.24 19.96
CA LEU A 73 -69.77 -9.35 20.79
C LEU A 73 -70.17 -9.48 22.26
N VAL A 74 -69.71 -10.52 22.93
CA VAL A 74 -69.87 -10.73 24.38
C VAL A 74 -68.50 -10.59 25.03
N VAL A 75 -68.38 -9.68 25.99
CA VAL A 75 -67.15 -9.45 26.77
C VAL A 75 -67.42 -9.74 28.24
N ALA A 76 -66.91 -10.86 28.76
CA ALA A 76 -67.18 -11.30 30.13
C ALA A 76 -65.93 -11.32 31.00
N ASN A 77 -66.05 -10.97 32.29
CA ASN A 77 -64.94 -11.01 33.23
C ASN A 77 -65.32 -11.60 34.60
N THR A 78 -64.32 -12.10 35.33
CA THR A 78 -64.47 -12.70 36.67
C THR A 78 -64.14 -11.76 37.82
N GLY A 79 -63.95 -10.46 37.56
CA GLY A 79 -63.66 -9.47 38.60
C GLY A 79 -64.90 -9.11 39.42
N ALA A 80 -64.79 -8.06 40.25
CA ALA A 80 -65.88 -7.59 41.07
C ALA A 80 -67.17 -7.32 40.25
N PRO A 81 -68.35 -7.79 40.71
CA PRO A 81 -69.62 -7.61 40.00
C PRO A 81 -69.97 -6.14 39.80
N LEU A 82 -70.78 -5.86 38.77
CA LEU A 82 -71.36 -4.53 38.57
C LEU A 82 -72.27 -4.17 39.77
N ASP A 83 -72.12 -2.96 40.29
CA ASP A 83 -72.94 -2.38 41.35
C ASP A 83 -73.63 -1.08 40.89
N ALA A 84 -74.49 -0.50 41.74
CA ALA A 84 -75.22 0.73 41.42
C ALA A 84 -74.27 1.92 41.14
N ALA A 85 -73.18 2.04 41.90
CA ALA A 85 -72.16 3.07 41.69
C ALA A 85 -71.44 2.90 40.34
N GLY A 86 -71.20 1.65 39.92
CA GLY A 86 -70.69 1.30 38.60
C GLY A 86 -71.64 1.73 37.50
N VAL A 87 -72.94 1.46 37.63
CA VAL A 87 -73.96 1.89 36.64
C VAL A 87 -74.05 3.42 36.54
N GLU A 88 -74.00 4.14 37.66
CA GLU A 88 -73.90 5.60 37.66
C GLU A 88 -72.63 6.04 36.92
N GLY A 89 -71.47 5.45 37.24
CA GLY A 89 -70.21 5.72 36.57
C GLY A 89 -70.24 5.46 35.06
N LEU A 90 -70.87 4.38 34.59
CA LEU A 90 -71.05 4.08 33.17
C LEU A 90 -72.02 5.04 32.47
N SER A 91 -72.95 5.63 33.22
CA SER A 91 -74.00 6.52 32.69
C SER A 91 -73.63 8.02 32.75
N THR A 92 -72.58 8.37 33.50
CA THR A 92 -72.03 9.74 33.59
C THR A 92 -70.71 9.87 32.82
N LEU A 93 -70.49 10.97 32.06
CA LEU A 93 -69.26 11.22 31.31
C LEU A 93 -68.53 12.33 32.02
N ARG A 94 -67.23 12.13 32.28
CA ARG A 94 -66.33 13.13 32.85
C ARG A 94 -66.74 13.66 34.23
N ALA A 95 -67.69 13.02 34.92
CA ALA A 95 -68.01 13.28 36.31
C ALA A 95 -67.67 12.03 37.14
N SER A 96 -66.60 12.08 37.92
CA SER A 96 -66.29 10.99 38.86
C SER A 96 -67.23 11.07 40.06
N ALA A 97 -67.93 9.97 40.37
CA ALA A 97 -68.73 9.85 41.59
C ALA A 97 -67.89 9.60 42.85
N LYS A 98 -66.59 9.31 42.74
CA LYS A 98 -65.73 8.93 43.88
C LYS A 98 -64.69 10.01 44.18
N ARG A 99 -64.70 10.51 45.42
CA ARG A 99 -63.77 11.53 45.94
C ARG A 99 -62.56 10.96 46.70
N ASP A 100 -62.56 9.69 47.11
CA ASP A 100 -61.57 9.16 48.07
C ASP A 100 -61.04 7.73 47.78
N ASP A 101 -60.75 7.32 46.53
CA ASP A 101 -60.15 5.99 46.33
C ASP A 101 -59.07 5.92 45.22
N ASP A 102 -58.03 5.12 45.50
CA ASP A 102 -56.76 4.96 44.77
C ASP A 102 -56.90 4.17 43.44
N THR A 103 -58.13 4.03 42.92
CA THR A 103 -58.39 3.28 41.69
C THR A 103 -58.21 4.14 40.43
N VAL A 104 -57.37 3.67 39.52
CA VAL A 104 -57.13 4.22 38.18
C VAL A 104 -58.43 4.23 37.39
N GLY A 105 -58.75 5.37 36.74
CA GLY A 105 -59.86 5.47 35.78
C GLY A 105 -60.77 6.68 35.99
N ARG A 106 -60.95 7.48 34.92
CA ARG A 106 -62.15 8.32 34.75
C ARG A 106 -63.28 7.35 34.40
N PHE A 107 -64.10 6.95 35.37
CA PHE A 107 -65.24 6.07 35.14
C PHE A 107 -66.17 6.68 34.06
N GLY A 108 -66.60 5.85 33.11
CA GLY A 108 -67.58 6.20 32.07
C GLY A 108 -67.02 6.63 30.71
N VAL A 109 -65.80 7.20 30.63
CA VAL A 109 -65.25 7.68 29.33
C VAL A 109 -64.80 6.52 28.43
N GLY A 110 -64.18 5.49 29.01
CA GLY A 110 -63.73 4.30 28.27
C GLY A 110 -64.89 3.42 27.79
N PHE A 111 -65.96 3.32 28.58
CA PHE A 111 -67.14 2.55 28.18
C PHE A 111 -67.89 3.16 26.99
N ALA A 112 -67.82 4.48 26.80
CA ALA A 112 -68.41 5.16 25.63
C ALA A 112 -67.88 4.63 24.29
N ALA A 113 -66.69 4.02 24.28
CA ALA A 113 -66.14 3.35 23.09
C ALA A 113 -67.11 2.32 22.50
N VAL A 114 -67.94 1.64 23.31
CA VAL A 114 -68.89 0.63 22.81
C VAL A 114 -69.90 1.21 21.82
N LEU A 115 -70.24 2.50 21.92
CA LEU A 115 -71.17 3.17 21.00
C LEU A 115 -70.61 3.31 19.58
N ALA A 116 -69.31 3.12 19.40
CA ALA A 116 -68.69 3.03 18.09
C ALA A 116 -69.20 1.81 17.30
N VAL A 117 -69.57 0.73 17.99
CA VAL A 117 -69.91 -0.56 17.38
C VAL A 117 -71.33 -1.03 17.66
N THR A 118 -72.01 -0.51 18.68
CA THR A 118 -73.41 -0.87 19.02
C THR A 118 -74.27 0.35 19.35
N ASP A 119 -75.57 0.22 19.15
CA ASP A 119 -76.58 1.19 19.62
C ASP A 119 -77.33 0.71 20.86
N GLU A 120 -77.12 -0.55 21.26
CA GLU A 120 -77.87 -1.20 22.35
C GLU A 120 -76.94 -1.99 23.31
N PRO A 121 -75.93 -1.34 23.92
CA PRO A 121 -75.04 -2.02 24.83
C PRO A 121 -75.78 -2.49 26.07
N ARG A 122 -75.39 -3.66 26.57
CA ARG A 122 -75.99 -4.27 27.76
C ARG A 122 -74.91 -4.81 28.67
N VAL A 123 -75.10 -4.67 29.98
CA VAL A 123 -74.23 -5.29 30.99
C VAL A 123 -75.07 -6.15 31.93
N LEU A 124 -74.66 -7.40 32.06
CA LEU A 124 -75.29 -8.46 32.84
C LEU A 124 -74.39 -8.90 33.98
N THR A 125 -74.99 -9.36 35.07
CA THR A 125 -74.30 -9.93 36.23
C THR A 125 -74.75 -11.38 36.46
N ALA A 126 -73.89 -12.21 37.04
CA ALA A 126 -74.18 -13.62 37.29
C ALA A 126 -75.40 -13.84 38.20
N SER A 127 -75.75 -12.84 39.03
CA SER A 127 -76.97 -12.80 39.83
C SER A 127 -78.28 -12.77 39.00
N GLY A 128 -78.19 -12.62 37.67
CA GLY A 128 -79.31 -12.59 36.73
C GLY A 128 -79.88 -11.20 36.44
N GLY A 129 -79.43 -10.18 37.19
CA GLY A 129 -79.75 -8.78 36.95
C GLY A 129 -78.77 -8.09 35.98
N GLY A 130 -79.19 -6.98 35.39
CA GLY A 130 -78.32 -6.15 34.57
C GLY A 130 -78.95 -4.81 34.17
N VAL A 131 -78.21 -4.06 33.37
CA VAL A 131 -78.64 -2.79 32.80
C VAL A 131 -78.40 -2.78 31.29
N ARG A 132 -79.24 -2.08 30.55
CA ARG A 132 -79.06 -1.86 29.11
C ARG A 132 -79.24 -0.39 28.78
N TRP A 133 -78.59 0.02 27.71
CA TRP A 133 -78.88 1.27 27.02
C TRP A 133 -79.38 0.93 25.62
N SER A 134 -80.20 1.80 25.05
CA SER A 134 -80.77 1.58 23.72
C SER A 134 -81.04 2.93 23.09
N ARG A 135 -80.47 3.18 21.90
CA ARG A 135 -80.68 4.42 21.16
C ARG A 135 -82.17 4.69 20.86
N PRO A 136 -82.98 3.71 20.40
CA PRO A 136 -84.43 3.88 20.28
C PRO A 136 -85.11 4.26 21.61
N ALA A 137 -84.77 3.58 22.70
CA ALA A 137 -85.36 3.86 24.01
C ALA A 137 -84.97 5.25 24.55
N ALA A 138 -83.71 5.66 24.35
CA ALA A 138 -83.19 6.97 24.71
C ALA A 138 -83.89 8.08 23.92
N ARG A 139 -84.07 7.90 22.60
CA ARG A 139 -84.82 8.83 21.74
C ARG A 139 -86.28 8.94 22.17
N SER A 140 -86.92 7.81 22.49
CA SER A 140 -88.29 7.79 23.00
C SER A 140 -88.41 8.53 24.33
N ALA A 141 -87.49 8.31 25.28
CA ALA A 141 -87.48 9.01 26.57
C ALA A 141 -87.18 10.51 26.42
N ALA A 142 -86.27 10.89 25.52
CA ALA A 142 -86.00 12.30 25.22
C ALA A 142 -87.22 12.99 24.58
N SER A 143 -88.02 12.29 23.77
CA SER A 143 -89.23 12.85 23.14
C SER A 143 -90.32 13.25 24.13
N THR A 144 -90.30 12.70 25.35
CA THR A 144 -91.24 13.08 26.41
C THR A 144 -90.81 14.35 27.16
N VAL A 145 -89.62 14.89 26.89
CA VAL A 145 -89.10 16.11 27.53
C VAL A 145 -89.59 17.35 26.76
N PRO A 146 -90.34 18.27 27.39
CA PRO A 146 -90.76 19.51 26.76
C PRO A 146 -89.56 20.34 26.29
N GLY A 147 -89.61 20.84 25.05
CA GLY A 147 -88.58 21.70 24.48
C GLY A 147 -87.43 20.99 23.73
N LEU A 148 -87.42 19.65 23.65
CA LEU A 148 -86.42 18.90 22.86
C LEU A 148 -86.88 18.51 21.44
N ALA A 149 -88.15 18.70 21.09
CA ALA A 149 -88.72 18.22 19.82
C ALA A 149 -87.94 18.70 18.57
N ASP A 150 -87.65 20.00 18.48
CA ASP A 150 -86.89 20.57 17.36
C ASP A 150 -85.45 20.05 17.32
N GLU A 151 -84.82 19.86 18.48
CA GLU A 151 -83.46 19.35 18.55
C GLU A 151 -83.38 17.87 18.16
N LEU A 152 -84.35 17.06 18.57
CA LEU A 152 -84.48 15.66 18.17
C LEU A 152 -84.74 15.53 16.66
N ALA A 153 -85.53 16.42 16.07
CA ALA A 153 -85.74 16.46 14.63
C ALA A 153 -84.44 16.80 13.87
N ARG A 154 -83.65 17.76 14.40
CA ARG A 154 -82.36 18.14 13.80
C ARG A 154 -81.29 17.05 13.89
N ARG A 155 -81.16 16.40 15.06
CA ARG A 155 -80.10 15.41 15.33
C ARG A 155 -80.41 14.01 14.80
N GLY A 156 -81.69 13.70 14.55
CA GLY A 156 -82.11 12.36 14.15
C GLY A 156 -81.73 11.32 15.21
N ASP A 157 -80.84 10.40 14.84
CA ASP A 157 -80.39 9.30 15.71
C ASP A 157 -79.20 9.67 16.62
N ALA A 158 -78.62 10.86 16.47
CA ALA A 158 -77.51 11.34 17.31
C ALA A 158 -77.99 11.87 18.68
N VAL A 159 -78.57 10.99 19.50
CA VAL A 159 -79.03 11.26 20.87
C VAL A 159 -78.08 10.66 21.92
N PRO A 160 -78.02 11.19 23.16
CA PRO A 160 -77.25 10.59 24.25
C PRO A 160 -77.87 9.25 24.65
N VAL A 161 -77.11 8.16 24.48
CA VAL A 161 -77.53 6.78 24.74
C VAL A 161 -77.14 6.38 26.16
N LEU A 162 -75.89 6.59 26.57
CA LEU A 162 -75.36 6.09 27.84
C LEU A 162 -75.92 6.84 29.05
N ARG A 163 -76.53 8.00 28.87
CA ARG A 163 -77.20 8.74 29.96
C ARG A 163 -78.42 8.06 30.55
N LEU A 164 -79.06 7.19 29.80
CA LEU A 164 -80.37 6.65 30.17
C LEU A 164 -80.29 5.13 30.33
N PRO A 165 -79.89 4.63 31.51
CA PRO A 165 -79.90 3.20 31.78
C PRO A 165 -81.33 2.69 31.95
N PHE A 166 -81.58 1.46 31.50
CA PHE A 166 -82.82 0.72 31.66
C PHE A 166 -82.55 -0.65 32.29
N PRO A 167 -83.48 -1.19 33.10
CA PRO A 167 -83.31 -2.52 33.68
C PRO A 167 -83.22 -3.59 32.59
N SER A 168 -82.41 -4.61 32.85
CA SER A 168 -82.24 -5.77 31.98
C SER A 168 -82.04 -7.04 32.81
N ALA A 169 -82.35 -8.21 32.23
CA ALA A 169 -82.14 -9.50 32.88
C ALA A 169 -81.72 -10.56 31.85
N GLY A 170 -80.65 -11.29 32.11
CA GLY A 170 -80.05 -12.24 31.17
C GLY A 170 -79.01 -13.12 31.85
N ALA A 171 -78.50 -14.10 31.12
CA ALA A 171 -77.46 -15.00 31.60
C ALA A 171 -76.08 -14.44 31.26
N VAL A 172 -75.12 -14.60 32.18
CA VAL A 172 -73.69 -14.40 31.93
C VAL A 172 -73.10 -15.75 31.51
N PRO A 173 -72.07 -15.79 30.63
CA PRO A 173 -71.37 -17.03 30.32
C PRO A 173 -70.89 -17.78 31.57
N ASP A 174 -71.02 -19.10 31.58
CA ASP A 174 -70.65 -19.94 32.72
C ASP A 174 -69.22 -19.66 33.22
N GLY A 175 -69.07 -19.45 34.52
CA GLY A 175 -67.77 -19.18 35.16
C GLY A 175 -67.30 -17.72 35.10
N TYR A 176 -68.12 -16.79 34.60
CA TYR A 176 -67.89 -15.34 34.61
C TYR A 176 -68.91 -14.59 35.48
N GLU A 177 -68.52 -13.43 36.01
CA GLU A 177 -69.33 -12.65 36.97
C GLU A 177 -70.09 -11.51 36.28
N THR A 178 -69.46 -10.82 35.33
CA THR A 178 -70.06 -9.71 34.58
C THR A 178 -69.87 -9.92 33.08
N ALA A 179 -70.92 -9.73 32.27
CA ALA A 179 -70.84 -9.76 30.81
C ALA A 179 -71.40 -8.50 30.16
N VAL A 180 -70.62 -7.93 29.23
CA VAL A 180 -71.04 -6.85 28.34
C VAL A 180 -71.47 -7.48 27.02
N GLU A 181 -72.75 -7.41 26.68
CA GLU A 181 -73.30 -7.85 25.39
C GLU A 181 -73.47 -6.65 24.46
N LEU A 182 -72.88 -6.73 23.27
CA LEU A 182 -72.87 -5.68 22.26
C LEU A 182 -73.41 -6.24 20.93
N PRO A 183 -74.71 -6.09 20.64
CA PRO A 183 -75.25 -6.33 19.31
C PRO A 183 -74.64 -5.32 18.33
N LEU A 184 -73.85 -5.79 17.38
CA LEU A 184 -73.10 -4.93 16.46
C LEU A 184 -74.04 -4.32 15.42
N ARG A 185 -73.95 -3.00 15.24
CA ARG A 185 -74.92 -2.20 14.46
C ARG A 185 -74.97 -2.57 12.98
N ASP A 186 -73.81 -2.88 12.39
CA ASP A 186 -73.62 -3.06 10.95
C ASP A 186 -72.38 -3.92 10.64
N ASP A 187 -72.20 -4.28 9.36
CA ASP A 187 -71.06 -5.09 8.91
C ASP A 187 -69.70 -4.39 9.11
N ASP A 188 -69.66 -3.06 9.15
CA ASP A 188 -68.45 -2.29 9.46
C ASP A 188 -68.03 -2.49 10.92
N ALA A 189 -68.98 -2.43 11.86
CA ALA A 189 -68.74 -2.74 13.26
C ALA A 189 -68.26 -4.19 13.45
N VAL A 190 -68.82 -5.15 12.71
CA VAL A 190 -68.35 -6.55 12.71
C VAL A 190 -66.91 -6.65 12.22
N ARG A 191 -66.57 -6.01 11.10
CA ARG A 191 -65.19 -5.99 10.56
C ARG A 191 -64.22 -5.37 11.56
N LEU A 192 -64.58 -4.24 12.17
CA LEU A 192 -63.78 -3.55 13.17
C LEU A 192 -63.52 -4.44 14.38
N VAL A 193 -64.55 -5.03 14.98
CA VAL A 193 -64.40 -5.93 16.12
C VAL A 193 -63.54 -7.14 15.77
N ARG A 194 -63.73 -7.78 14.61
CA ARG A 194 -62.88 -8.90 14.18
C ARG A 194 -61.40 -8.52 14.12
N ARG A 195 -61.09 -7.35 13.58
CA ARG A 195 -59.72 -6.82 13.55
C ARG A 195 -59.18 -6.62 14.97
N LEU A 196 -59.92 -5.94 15.85
CA LEU A 196 -59.48 -5.69 17.23
C LEU A 196 -59.28 -6.97 18.04
N LEU A 197 -60.09 -8.01 17.81
CA LEU A 197 -59.93 -9.33 18.43
C LEU A 197 -58.69 -10.07 17.91
N ALA A 198 -58.32 -9.89 16.65
CA ALA A 198 -57.10 -10.44 16.07
C ALA A 198 -55.83 -9.76 16.62
N GLU A 199 -55.91 -8.47 16.96
CA GLU A 199 -54.82 -7.66 17.52
C GLU A 199 -54.53 -7.92 19.01
N VAL A 200 -55.40 -8.63 19.73
CA VAL A 200 -55.14 -8.99 21.15
C VAL A 200 -53.89 -9.85 21.25
N ASP A 201 -52.94 -9.52 22.10
CA ASP A 201 -51.72 -10.31 22.30
C ASP A 201 -51.11 -10.20 23.72
N ASP A 202 -49.87 -10.64 23.88
CA ASP A 202 -49.15 -10.68 25.16
C ASP A 202 -49.05 -9.28 25.82
N ALA A 203 -48.99 -8.19 25.05
CA ALA A 203 -48.87 -6.84 25.61
C ALA A 203 -50.07 -6.48 26.48
N LEU A 204 -51.26 -6.98 26.16
CA LEU A 204 -52.46 -6.72 26.96
C LEU A 204 -52.30 -7.25 28.39
N LEU A 205 -51.74 -8.46 28.53
CA LEU A 205 -51.49 -9.10 29.83
C LEU A 205 -50.28 -8.49 30.56
N LEU A 206 -49.32 -7.89 29.83
CA LEU A 206 -48.19 -7.15 30.40
C LEU A 206 -48.60 -5.74 30.88
N ALA A 207 -49.46 -5.06 30.12
CA ALA A 207 -49.99 -3.74 30.43
C ALA A 207 -51.02 -3.76 31.56
N LEU A 208 -51.83 -4.82 31.63
CA LEU A 208 -52.90 -4.99 32.62
C LEU A 208 -52.56 -6.14 33.57
N PRO A 209 -51.74 -5.90 34.62
CA PRO A 209 -51.23 -6.97 35.49
C PRO A 209 -52.31 -7.71 36.29
N TRP A 210 -53.49 -7.10 36.44
CA TRP A 210 -54.65 -7.72 37.09
C TRP A 210 -55.42 -8.69 36.19
N LEU A 211 -55.03 -8.83 34.92
CA LEU A 211 -55.51 -9.91 34.06
C LEU A 211 -54.55 -11.11 34.11
N SER A 212 -55.11 -12.28 34.40
CA SER A 212 -54.40 -13.56 34.36
C SER A 212 -54.67 -14.32 33.05
N GLU A 213 -55.77 -14.02 32.37
CA GLU A 213 -56.19 -14.76 31.19
C GLU A 213 -57.09 -13.93 30.27
N VAL A 214 -56.89 -14.09 28.96
CA VAL A 214 -57.77 -13.59 27.91
C VAL A 214 -58.12 -14.73 26.95
N VAL A 215 -59.40 -15.01 26.80
CA VAL A 215 -59.95 -15.98 25.86
C VAL A 215 -60.65 -15.22 24.74
N VAL A 216 -60.20 -15.42 23.50
CA VAL A 216 -60.81 -14.83 22.30
C VAL A 216 -61.49 -15.93 21.50
N GLU A 217 -62.80 -15.84 21.32
CA GLU A 217 -63.61 -16.81 20.56
C GLU A 217 -64.25 -16.14 19.35
N GLY A 218 -64.05 -16.70 18.15
CA GLY A 218 -64.62 -16.16 16.91
C GLY A 218 -64.46 -17.12 15.74
N ALA A 219 -65.43 -17.12 14.81
CA ALA A 219 -65.40 -17.93 13.58
C ALA A 219 -65.17 -19.46 13.79
N GLY A 220 -65.52 -20.00 14.96
CA GLY A 220 -65.34 -21.43 15.30
C GLY A 220 -63.99 -21.77 15.94
N GLU A 221 -63.11 -20.78 16.16
CA GLU A 221 -61.82 -20.95 16.81
C GLU A 221 -61.81 -20.26 18.19
N ALA A 222 -61.04 -20.81 19.12
CA ALA A 222 -60.81 -20.25 20.45
C ALA A 222 -59.30 -20.10 20.70
N ARG A 223 -58.86 -18.86 20.94
CA ARG A 223 -57.48 -18.52 21.27
C ARG A 223 -57.39 -18.11 22.73
N ARG A 224 -56.52 -18.78 23.49
CA ARG A 224 -56.32 -18.53 24.92
C ARG A 224 -54.93 -17.97 25.17
N LEU A 225 -54.86 -16.81 25.81
CA LEU A 225 -53.64 -16.22 26.34
C LEU A 225 -53.72 -16.27 27.86
N SER A 226 -52.84 -17.05 28.49
CA SER A 226 -52.77 -17.15 29.95
C SER A 226 -51.42 -16.68 30.42
N ALA A 227 -51.42 -15.84 31.45
CA ALA A 227 -50.22 -15.31 32.06
C ALA A 227 -50.04 -15.89 33.46
N GLU A 228 -48.88 -16.48 33.70
CA GLU A 228 -48.52 -16.99 35.03
C GLU A 228 -48.18 -15.85 35.99
N ALA A 229 -48.09 -16.18 37.27
CA ALA A 229 -47.59 -15.26 38.28
C ALA A 229 -46.13 -14.88 37.94
N PRO A 230 -45.77 -13.58 38.01
CA PRO A 230 -44.39 -13.16 37.80
C PRO A 230 -43.45 -13.78 38.85
N VAL A 231 -42.32 -14.32 38.39
CA VAL A 231 -41.23 -14.85 39.23
C VAL A 231 -40.20 -13.75 39.45
N PRO A 232 -39.99 -13.25 40.69
CA PRO A 232 -39.01 -12.20 40.94
C PRO A 232 -37.56 -12.65 40.67
N LEU A 233 -36.77 -11.78 40.02
CA LEU A 233 -35.34 -11.96 39.79
C LEU A 233 -34.47 -10.99 40.60
N GLY A 234 -35.07 -9.99 41.24
CA GLY A 234 -34.37 -8.95 41.97
C GLY A 234 -35.19 -7.67 42.07
N LYS A 235 -34.56 -6.56 42.49
CA LYS A 235 -35.24 -5.28 42.76
C LYS A 235 -35.92 -4.71 41.50
N GLY A 236 -37.23 -4.97 41.39
CA GLY A 236 -38.04 -4.55 40.26
C GLY A 236 -37.80 -5.35 38.97
N LEU A 237 -37.17 -6.52 39.04
CA LEU A 237 -36.98 -7.45 37.92
C LEU A 237 -37.80 -8.71 38.16
N ALA A 238 -38.47 -9.19 37.13
CA ALA A 238 -39.22 -10.44 37.17
C ALA A 238 -39.23 -11.13 35.81
N GLU A 239 -39.50 -12.42 35.79
CA GLU A 239 -39.88 -13.15 34.60
C GLU A 239 -41.35 -13.54 34.66
N ARG A 240 -42.05 -13.47 33.53
CA ARG A 240 -43.45 -13.88 33.43
C ARG A 240 -43.65 -14.70 32.17
N ARG A 241 -44.29 -15.87 32.30
CA ARG A 241 -44.67 -16.69 31.15
C ARG A 241 -46.08 -16.31 30.69
N ILE A 242 -46.22 -16.01 29.41
CA ILE A 242 -47.49 -15.72 28.74
C ILE A 242 -47.63 -16.68 27.57
N GLY A 243 -48.58 -17.61 27.66
CA GLY A 243 -48.66 -18.74 26.75
C GLY A 243 -47.33 -19.51 26.71
N GLY A 244 -46.76 -19.67 25.51
CA GLY A 244 -45.45 -20.30 25.31
C GLY A 244 -44.25 -19.36 25.45
N ARG A 245 -44.46 -18.05 25.59
CA ARG A 245 -43.38 -17.05 25.59
C ARG A 245 -43.00 -16.67 27.02
N ARG A 246 -41.69 -16.60 27.29
CA ARG A 246 -41.16 -16.09 28.54
C ARG A 246 -40.73 -14.64 28.34
N TRP A 247 -41.17 -13.78 29.23
CA TRP A 247 -40.90 -12.35 29.22
C TRP A 247 -40.04 -11.98 30.43
N ARG A 248 -38.91 -11.31 30.20
CA ARG A 248 -38.18 -10.64 31.26
C ARG A 248 -38.65 -9.19 31.37
N ILE A 249 -38.94 -8.77 32.59
CA ILE A 249 -39.66 -7.54 32.89
C ILE A 249 -38.88 -6.74 33.93
N ALA A 250 -38.63 -5.46 33.64
CA ALA A 250 -38.14 -4.49 34.60
C ALA A 250 -39.24 -3.46 34.88
N ARG A 251 -39.52 -3.19 36.15
CA ARG A 251 -40.56 -2.26 36.59
C ARG A 251 -40.03 -1.24 37.59
N ARG A 252 -40.60 -0.04 37.55
CA ARG A 252 -40.42 1.01 38.55
C ARG A 252 -41.71 1.81 38.69
N THR A 253 -41.99 2.28 39.89
CA THR A 253 -43.06 3.22 40.19
C THR A 253 -42.50 4.39 40.98
N GLY A 254 -43.18 5.53 40.94
CA GLY A 254 -42.78 6.71 41.70
C GLY A 254 -43.85 7.77 41.69
N VAL A 255 -43.49 8.97 42.13
CA VAL A 255 -44.36 10.15 42.20
C VAL A 255 -43.71 11.26 41.39
N ALA A 256 -44.47 11.91 40.50
CA ALA A 256 -44.01 13.04 39.69
C ALA A 256 -44.02 14.33 40.54
N PRO A 257 -42.98 15.18 40.43
CA PRO A 257 -42.97 16.51 41.04
C PRO A 257 -44.19 17.34 40.61
N GLU A 258 -44.74 18.13 41.54
CA GLU A 258 -45.96 18.92 41.31
C GLU A 258 -45.78 19.94 40.18
N GLU A 259 -44.58 20.50 40.05
CA GLU A 259 -44.23 21.50 39.03
C GLU A 259 -44.34 20.92 37.61
N LEU A 260 -44.02 19.63 37.43
CA LEU A 260 -44.14 18.95 36.13
C LEU A 260 -45.60 18.64 35.76
N LEU A 261 -46.50 18.68 36.73
CA LEU A 261 -47.93 18.43 36.54
C LEU A 261 -48.73 19.73 36.41
N ALA A 262 -48.12 20.92 36.54
CA ALA A 262 -48.82 22.20 36.62
C ALA A 262 -49.81 22.45 35.47
N ASP A 263 -49.43 22.08 34.24
CA ASP A 263 -50.24 22.23 33.03
C ASP A 263 -51.20 21.07 32.75
N ARG A 264 -51.29 20.08 33.67
CA ARG A 264 -52.16 18.91 33.53
C ARG A 264 -53.57 19.16 34.06
N PRO A 265 -54.59 18.46 33.52
CA PRO A 265 -55.94 18.47 34.08
C PRO A 265 -55.94 18.15 35.59
N PHE A 266 -56.90 18.71 36.32
CA PHE A 266 -56.97 18.58 37.78
C PHE A 266 -56.94 17.12 38.25
N GLU A 267 -57.66 16.21 37.58
CA GLU A 267 -57.69 14.79 37.98
C GLU A 267 -56.33 14.10 37.84
N GLU A 268 -55.47 14.56 36.94
CA GLU A 268 -54.11 14.05 36.78
C GLU A 268 -53.17 14.66 37.81
N ARG A 269 -53.33 15.95 38.13
CA ARG A 269 -52.55 16.61 39.20
C ARG A 269 -52.81 15.99 40.57
N SER A 270 -54.06 15.61 40.86
CA SER A 270 -54.43 14.92 42.10
C SER A 270 -53.91 13.48 42.18
N ARG A 271 -53.28 12.96 41.13
CA ARG A 271 -52.77 11.58 41.03
C ARG A 271 -51.34 11.57 40.47
N PRO A 272 -50.34 12.04 41.23
CA PRO A 272 -48.97 12.21 40.73
C PRO A 272 -48.19 10.89 40.56
N GLY A 273 -48.78 9.74 40.89
CA GLY A 273 -48.13 8.44 40.76
C GLY A 273 -47.87 8.05 39.30
N TRP A 274 -46.69 7.54 39.01
CA TRP A 274 -46.31 7.01 37.70
C TRP A 274 -45.76 5.59 37.80
N SER A 275 -45.80 4.87 36.68
CA SER A 275 -45.18 3.56 36.54
C SER A 275 -44.50 3.41 35.18
N VAL A 276 -43.43 2.63 35.14
CA VAL A 276 -42.67 2.26 33.95
C VAL A 276 -42.43 0.76 34.01
N THR A 277 -42.70 0.08 32.91
CA THR A 277 -42.45 -1.34 32.69
C THR A 277 -41.76 -1.49 31.32
N VAL A 278 -40.59 -2.14 31.31
CA VAL A 278 -39.91 -2.55 30.08
C VAL A 278 -39.89 -4.07 30.05
N ALA A 279 -40.28 -4.66 28.92
CA ALA A 279 -40.36 -6.10 28.78
C ALA A 279 -39.71 -6.59 27.46
N VAL A 280 -38.94 -7.67 27.56
CA VAL A 280 -38.35 -8.34 26.39
C VAL A 280 -38.66 -9.84 26.42
N PRO A 281 -38.94 -10.48 25.28
CA PRO A 281 -38.93 -11.92 25.17
C PRO A 281 -37.55 -12.47 25.47
N VAL A 282 -37.48 -13.64 26.09
CA VAL A 282 -36.23 -14.39 26.26
C VAL A 282 -36.34 -15.76 25.57
N SER A 283 -35.21 -16.26 25.07
CA SER A 283 -35.15 -17.57 24.42
C SER A 283 -35.62 -18.68 25.36
N ALA A 284 -36.22 -19.74 24.78
CA ALA A 284 -36.59 -20.94 25.51
C ALA A 284 -35.38 -21.87 25.75
N ASP A 285 -34.33 -21.72 24.95
CA ASP A 285 -33.09 -22.47 25.05
C ASP A 285 -32.28 -22.00 26.28
N GLY A 286 -31.51 -22.90 26.90
CA GLY A 286 -30.94 -22.76 28.25
C GLY A 286 -30.12 -21.49 28.55
N ASP A 287 -29.70 -20.75 27.53
CA ASP A 287 -29.08 -19.43 27.66
C ASP A 287 -30.19 -18.38 27.64
N SER A 288 -30.49 -17.76 28.78
CA SER A 288 -31.59 -16.81 28.95
C SER A 288 -31.34 -15.46 28.24
N ALA A 289 -31.03 -15.48 26.95
CA ALA A 289 -30.73 -14.34 26.09
C ALA A 289 -32.01 -13.68 25.56
N PRO A 290 -31.99 -12.38 25.23
CA PRO A 290 -33.14 -11.70 24.65
C PRO A 290 -33.47 -12.25 23.26
N ALA A 291 -34.76 -12.28 22.94
CA ALA A 291 -35.30 -12.68 21.64
C ALA A 291 -36.13 -11.53 21.02
N PRO A 292 -36.30 -11.49 19.68
CA PRO A 292 -37.06 -10.44 19.01
C PRO A 292 -38.50 -10.33 19.51
N LEU A 293 -39.03 -9.10 19.52
CA LEU A 293 -40.46 -8.86 19.77
C LEU A 293 -41.33 -9.65 18.78
N PRO A 294 -42.43 -10.30 19.23
CA PRO A 294 -43.33 -10.98 18.31
C PRO A 294 -43.95 -10.02 17.29
N PRO A 295 -44.13 -10.45 16.02
CA PRO A 295 -44.76 -9.63 14.98
C PRO A 295 -46.21 -9.20 15.27
N SER A 296 -46.86 -9.83 16.26
CA SER A 296 -48.20 -9.45 16.70
C SER A 296 -48.23 -8.11 17.44
N LEU A 297 -47.11 -7.71 18.04
CA LEU A 297 -47.05 -6.49 18.83
C LEU A 297 -47.02 -5.26 17.93
N PRO A 298 -47.90 -4.27 18.18
CA PRO A 298 -47.82 -3.01 17.46
C PRO A 298 -46.55 -2.26 17.87
N SER A 299 -45.85 -1.71 16.88
CA SER A 299 -44.64 -0.90 17.04
C SER A 299 -44.99 0.52 17.52
N VAL A 300 -45.62 0.60 18.69
CA VAL A 300 -46.07 1.85 19.34
C VAL A 300 -45.76 1.84 20.84
N VAL A 301 -45.64 3.04 21.41
CA VAL A 301 -45.46 3.21 22.85
C VAL A 301 -46.77 2.89 23.58
N HIS A 302 -46.69 2.35 24.79
CA HIS A 302 -47.88 1.96 25.57
C HIS A 302 -48.05 2.85 26.82
N ALA A 303 -49.26 3.39 27.03
CA ALA A 303 -49.57 4.27 28.16
C ALA A 303 -50.99 4.14 28.75
N PRO A 304 -51.30 3.05 29.49
CA PRO A 304 -50.63 1.75 29.52
C PRO A 304 -51.02 0.86 28.32
N THR A 305 -52.00 1.28 27.53
CA THR A 305 -52.47 0.62 26.31
C THR A 305 -51.75 1.22 25.09
N PRO A 306 -51.79 0.57 23.91
CA PRO A 306 -51.18 1.10 22.69
C PRO A 306 -51.59 2.56 22.41
N THR A 307 -50.62 3.43 22.15
CA THR A 307 -50.85 4.78 21.61
C THR A 307 -50.67 4.76 20.09
N ASP A 308 -50.83 5.90 19.42
CA ASP A 308 -50.49 6.05 18.01
C ASP A 308 -49.00 6.40 17.78
N ASP A 309 -48.26 6.69 18.85
CA ASP A 309 -46.85 7.13 18.76
C ASP A 309 -45.97 5.95 18.42
N ARG A 310 -45.40 5.96 17.22
CA ARG A 310 -44.61 4.84 16.70
C ARG A 310 -43.27 4.75 17.40
N THR A 311 -42.78 3.52 17.58
CA THR A 311 -41.46 3.24 18.15
C THR A 311 -40.83 2.06 17.44
N ASP A 312 -39.52 2.12 17.20
CA ASP A 312 -38.72 0.97 16.74
C ASP A 312 -37.82 0.40 17.86
N LEU A 313 -38.11 0.74 19.12
CA LEU A 313 -37.43 0.17 20.28
C LEU A 313 -37.52 -1.37 20.27
N PRO A 314 -36.41 -2.09 20.51
CA PRO A 314 -36.38 -3.55 20.50
C PRO A 314 -36.97 -4.19 21.77
N ALA A 315 -37.74 -3.43 22.55
CA ALA A 315 -38.41 -3.88 23.76
C ALA A 315 -39.79 -3.23 23.89
N LEU A 316 -40.72 -3.90 24.56
CA LEU A 316 -42.03 -3.34 24.88
C LEU A 316 -41.90 -2.34 26.03
N VAL A 317 -42.21 -1.07 25.78
CA VAL A 317 -42.21 -0.01 26.80
C VAL A 317 -43.64 0.40 27.14
N ILE A 318 -44.03 0.15 28.40
CA ILE A 318 -45.30 0.54 28.98
C ILE A 318 -45.02 1.56 30.10
N ALA A 319 -45.41 2.81 29.90
CA ALA A 319 -45.13 3.88 30.85
C ALA A 319 -46.34 4.82 31.01
N ALA A 320 -46.49 5.39 32.20
CA ALA A 320 -47.54 6.38 32.50
C ALA A 320 -47.26 7.75 31.85
N LEU A 321 -47.05 7.75 30.53
CA LEU A 321 -46.71 8.94 29.75
C LEU A 321 -47.91 9.91 29.67
N PRO A 322 -47.65 11.23 29.60
CA PRO A 322 -48.71 12.22 29.51
C PRO A 322 -49.45 12.10 28.18
N LEU A 323 -50.73 11.75 28.19
CA LEU A 323 -51.53 11.68 26.96
C LEU A 323 -52.27 13.00 26.68
N ASP A 324 -52.58 13.25 25.41
CA ASP A 324 -53.48 14.32 25.00
C ASP A 324 -54.96 14.04 25.38
N SER A 325 -55.86 14.98 25.07
CA SER A 325 -57.29 14.81 25.35
C SER A 325 -57.93 13.63 24.60
N SER A 326 -57.37 13.26 23.44
CA SER A 326 -57.82 12.13 22.64
C SER A 326 -57.40 10.77 23.21
N ARG A 327 -56.38 10.77 24.10
CA ARG A 327 -55.71 9.59 24.67
C ARG A 327 -55.01 8.70 23.66
N ARG A 328 -54.67 9.24 22.50
CA ARG A 328 -53.98 8.49 21.44
C ARG A 328 -52.55 8.95 21.22
N ARG A 329 -52.19 10.16 21.66
CA ARG A 329 -50.85 10.70 21.48
C ARG A 329 -50.26 11.11 22.81
N VAL A 330 -48.97 10.85 22.97
CA VAL A 330 -48.18 11.38 24.07
C VAL A 330 -47.92 12.87 23.83
N GLN A 331 -48.20 13.69 24.84
CA GLN A 331 -47.99 15.13 24.81
C GLN A 331 -46.53 15.45 25.13
N PRO A 332 -45.79 16.12 24.23
CA PRO A 332 -44.41 16.55 24.50
C PRO A 332 -44.34 17.56 25.65
N GLY A 333 -43.24 17.53 26.41
CA GLY A 333 -42.95 18.51 27.46
C GLY A 333 -42.11 17.95 28.62
N PRO A 334 -41.88 18.75 29.67
CA PRO A 334 -40.98 18.39 30.78
C PRO A 334 -41.35 17.09 31.51
N LEU A 335 -42.64 16.77 31.60
CA LEU A 335 -43.12 15.52 32.20
C LEU A 335 -42.74 14.29 31.35
N LEU A 336 -42.79 14.40 30.01
CA LEU A 336 -42.31 13.35 29.12
C LEU A 336 -40.82 13.13 29.31
N ASP A 337 -40.02 14.20 29.31
CA ASP A 337 -38.56 14.11 29.49
C ASP A 337 -38.17 13.46 30.83
N HIS A 338 -38.89 13.81 31.90
CA HIS A 338 -38.72 13.20 33.22
C HIS A 338 -39.04 11.71 33.21
N LEU A 339 -40.17 11.30 32.62
CA LEU A 339 -40.56 9.90 32.56
C LEU A 339 -39.68 9.10 31.60
N ALA A 340 -39.21 9.69 30.51
CA ALA A 340 -38.27 9.08 29.59
C ALA A 340 -36.94 8.75 30.29
N THR A 341 -36.47 9.61 31.19
CA THR A 341 -35.30 9.32 32.04
C THR A 341 -35.52 8.05 32.88
N HIS A 342 -36.69 7.91 33.52
CA HIS A 342 -37.02 6.68 34.25
C HIS A 342 -37.19 5.46 33.33
N VAL A 343 -37.69 5.65 32.10
CA VAL A 343 -37.69 4.59 31.07
C VAL A 343 -36.26 4.14 30.79
N GLY A 344 -35.33 5.06 30.55
CA GLY A 344 -33.92 4.76 30.34
C GLY A 344 -33.31 3.96 31.48
N ASP A 345 -33.48 4.39 32.73
CA ASP A 345 -32.98 3.67 33.92
C ASP A 345 -33.53 2.24 34.01
N VAL A 346 -34.83 2.07 33.76
CA VAL A 346 -35.50 0.76 33.83
C VAL A 346 -35.02 -0.14 32.69
N TYR A 347 -34.83 0.42 31.50
CA TYR A 347 -34.33 -0.28 30.32
C TYR A 347 -32.89 -0.76 30.53
N ALA A 348 -32.00 0.12 30.97
CA ALA A 348 -30.59 -0.21 31.18
C ALA A 348 -30.41 -1.27 32.28
N ARG A 349 -31.22 -1.21 33.35
CA ARG A 349 -31.27 -2.26 34.37
C ARG A 349 -31.77 -3.60 33.84
N LEU A 350 -32.73 -3.60 32.91
CA LEU A 350 -33.17 -4.83 32.23
C LEU A 350 -32.01 -5.43 31.42
N VAL A 351 -31.31 -4.59 30.65
CA VAL A 351 -30.13 -4.99 29.85
C VAL A 351 -29.01 -5.55 30.73
N ALA A 352 -28.71 -4.91 31.86
CA ALA A 352 -27.68 -5.37 32.79
C ALA A 352 -28.04 -6.68 33.53
N SER A 353 -29.32 -7.05 33.57
CA SER A 353 -29.80 -8.23 34.31
C SER A 353 -29.46 -9.58 33.67
N PHE A 354 -28.98 -9.59 32.43
CA PHE A 354 -28.57 -10.80 31.74
C PHE A 354 -27.23 -11.30 32.31
N ASP A 355 -27.28 -12.47 32.96
CA ASP A 355 -26.16 -13.10 33.63
C ASP A 355 -26.20 -14.63 33.42
N PRO A 356 -25.16 -15.25 32.83
CA PRO A 356 -23.97 -14.59 32.27
C PRO A 356 -24.33 -13.64 31.10
N PRO A 357 -23.53 -12.59 30.84
CA PRO A 357 -23.76 -11.70 29.71
C PRO A 357 -23.69 -12.46 28.37
N ALA A 358 -24.69 -12.29 27.51
CA ALA A 358 -24.68 -12.81 26.14
C ALA A 358 -24.61 -11.66 25.11
N PRO A 359 -23.81 -11.76 24.02
CA PRO A 359 -23.72 -10.71 23.01
C PRO A 359 -25.06 -10.33 22.36
N ALA A 360 -26.04 -11.24 22.36
CA ALA A 360 -27.41 -10.97 21.90
C ALA A 360 -28.07 -9.78 22.62
N VAL A 361 -27.62 -9.42 23.83
CA VAL A 361 -28.07 -8.24 24.56
C VAL A 361 -27.81 -6.94 23.81
N LEU A 362 -26.79 -6.87 22.95
CA LEU A 362 -26.52 -5.70 22.13
C LEU A 362 -27.63 -5.42 21.10
N ALA A 363 -28.47 -6.40 20.76
CA ALA A 363 -29.66 -6.20 19.92
C ALA A 363 -30.74 -5.37 20.63
N LEU A 364 -30.65 -5.19 21.96
CA LEU A 364 -31.52 -4.30 22.72
C LEU A 364 -31.05 -2.84 22.71
N VAL A 365 -29.88 -2.53 22.11
CA VAL A 365 -29.40 -1.15 22.03
C VAL A 365 -30.10 -0.45 20.86
N PRO A 366 -30.92 0.59 21.11
CA PRO A 366 -31.61 1.28 20.03
C PRO A 366 -30.65 2.15 19.20
N GLY A 367 -31.02 2.37 17.95
CA GLY A 367 -30.32 3.28 17.04
C GLY A 367 -30.30 4.73 17.53
N PRO A 368 -29.42 5.58 16.98
CA PRO A 368 -29.27 6.97 17.43
C PRO A 368 -30.48 7.87 17.10
N LEU A 369 -31.33 7.44 16.17
CA LEU A 369 -32.52 8.15 15.73
C LEU A 369 -33.76 7.33 16.11
N GLY A 370 -34.79 8.00 16.63
CA GLY A 370 -36.13 7.42 16.76
C GLY A 370 -36.98 7.72 15.53
N VAL A 371 -38.05 6.96 15.33
CA VAL A 371 -38.92 7.09 14.16
C VAL A 371 -39.90 8.27 14.26
N GLU A 372 -40.19 8.74 15.47
CA GLU A 372 -41.05 9.89 15.77
C GLU A 372 -40.50 10.72 16.94
N ALA A 373 -41.11 11.88 17.24
CA ALA A 373 -40.61 12.80 18.26
C ALA A 373 -40.56 12.20 19.68
N VAL A 374 -41.61 11.50 20.09
CA VAL A 374 -41.69 10.83 21.41
C VAL A 374 -40.64 9.72 21.49
N ASP A 375 -40.52 8.93 20.42
CA ASP A 375 -39.55 7.85 20.30
C ASP A 375 -38.11 8.36 20.34
N ALA A 376 -37.80 9.47 19.68
CA ALA A 376 -36.48 10.10 19.74
C ALA A 376 -36.09 10.54 21.17
N VAL A 377 -37.06 10.98 21.99
CA VAL A 377 -36.84 11.27 23.41
C VAL A 377 -36.52 9.99 24.20
N LEU A 378 -37.26 8.90 23.94
CA LEU A 378 -37.00 7.60 24.56
C LEU A 378 -35.64 7.02 24.15
N HIS A 379 -35.29 7.05 22.85
CA HIS A 379 -33.99 6.60 22.34
C HIS A 379 -32.84 7.32 23.03
N ARG A 380 -32.94 8.66 23.14
CA ARG A 380 -31.91 9.47 23.81
C ARG A 380 -31.76 9.07 25.28
N ALA A 381 -32.87 8.96 26.02
CA ALA A 381 -32.84 8.60 27.43
C ALA A 381 -32.31 7.17 27.65
N ILE A 382 -32.72 6.21 26.83
CA ILE A 382 -32.27 4.82 26.90
C ILE A 382 -30.78 4.72 26.58
N ARG A 383 -30.29 5.34 25.49
CA ARG A 383 -28.86 5.30 25.14
C ARG A 383 -27.99 5.96 26.20
N ALA A 384 -28.43 7.08 26.77
CA ALA A 384 -27.71 7.72 27.87
C ALA A 384 -27.63 6.83 29.12
N ALA A 385 -28.73 6.16 29.48
CA ALA A 385 -28.74 5.23 30.61
C ALA A 385 -27.88 3.97 30.34
N LEU A 386 -27.92 3.44 29.12
CA LEU A 386 -27.09 2.30 28.71
C LEU A 386 -25.59 2.64 28.75
N ALA A 387 -25.20 3.81 28.24
CA ALA A 387 -23.82 4.29 28.30
C ALA A 387 -23.27 4.38 29.74
N ALA A 388 -24.12 4.71 30.71
CA ALA A 388 -23.75 4.82 32.12
C ALA A 388 -23.86 3.51 32.92
N THR A 389 -24.36 2.42 32.32
CA THR A 389 -24.65 1.18 33.04
C THR A 389 -23.61 0.09 32.73
N PRO A 390 -23.01 -0.56 33.74
CA PRO A 390 -22.05 -1.63 33.50
C PRO A 390 -22.76 -2.92 33.07
N PHE A 391 -22.65 -3.28 31.79
CA PHE A 391 -23.21 -4.52 31.24
C PHE A 391 -22.31 -5.23 30.22
N VAL A 392 -21.24 -4.58 29.75
CA VAL A 392 -20.30 -5.17 28.79
C VAL A 392 -19.26 -5.98 29.58
N PRO A 393 -19.09 -7.29 29.35
CA PRO A 393 -18.01 -8.04 29.97
C PRO A 393 -16.66 -7.59 29.43
N GLY A 394 -15.72 -7.29 30.32
CA GLY A 394 -14.32 -7.02 30.00
C GLY A 394 -13.51 -8.30 29.83
N ALA A 395 -12.36 -8.21 29.15
CA ALA A 395 -11.45 -9.34 28.94
C ALA A 395 -10.88 -9.90 30.26
N GLY A 396 -10.88 -9.11 31.34
CA GLY A 396 -10.48 -9.54 32.69
C GLY A 396 -11.60 -10.16 33.55
N GLY A 397 -12.83 -10.24 33.01
CA GLY A 397 -14.00 -10.78 33.72
C GLY A 397 -14.81 -9.74 34.51
N GLU A 398 -14.37 -8.49 34.55
CA GLU A 398 -15.13 -7.36 35.08
C GLU A 398 -16.33 -6.99 34.19
N ARG A 399 -17.28 -6.21 34.71
CA ARG A 399 -18.34 -5.58 33.90
C ARG A 399 -18.02 -4.11 33.71
N LEU A 400 -17.80 -3.73 32.45
CA LEU A 400 -17.50 -2.37 32.00
C LEU A 400 -18.78 -1.64 31.61
N ARG A 401 -18.78 -0.33 31.87
CA ARG A 401 -19.69 0.60 31.21
C ARG A 401 -19.23 0.81 29.76
N PRO A 402 -20.14 1.04 28.79
CA PRO A 402 -19.71 1.31 27.42
C PRO A 402 -18.72 2.47 27.28
N ASP A 403 -18.78 3.51 28.12
CA ASP A 403 -17.81 4.62 28.13
C ASP A 403 -16.43 4.25 28.71
N GLU A 404 -16.31 3.10 29.38
CA GLU A 404 -15.06 2.52 29.87
C GLU A 404 -14.46 1.52 28.87
N VAL A 405 -15.16 1.22 27.78
CA VAL A 405 -14.69 0.27 26.76
C VAL A 405 -13.71 0.95 25.80
N THR A 406 -12.56 0.31 25.58
CA THR A 406 -11.62 0.65 24.51
C THR A 406 -11.63 -0.44 23.45
N LEU A 407 -11.95 -0.06 22.22
CA LEU A 407 -11.84 -0.89 21.02
C LEU A 407 -10.55 -0.53 20.30
N VAL A 408 -9.94 -1.50 19.63
CA VAL A 408 -8.68 -1.34 18.87
C VAL A 408 -8.95 -1.53 17.39
N ASP A 409 -8.95 -0.44 16.63
CA ASP A 409 -9.21 -0.50 15.19
C ASP A 409 -8.13 -1.32 14.48
N GLY A 410 -8.53 -2.22 13.58
CA GLY A 410 -7.62 -3.15 12.89
C GLY A 410 -7.26 -4.43 13.65
N LEU A 411 -7.69 -4.60 14.92
CA LEU A 411 -7.50 -5.86 15.65
C LEU A 411 -8.41 -6.97 15.12
N SER A 412 -7.83 -8.13 14.81
CA SER A 412 -8.56 -9.30 14.31
C SER A 412 -9.55 -9.89 15.33
N ARG A 413 -10.77 -10.26 14.88
CA ARG A 413 -11.82 -10.92 15.71
C ARG A 413 -11.43 -12.31 16.25
N THR A 414 -10.30 -12.86 15.81
CA THR A 414 -9.90 -14.25 16.11
C THR A 414 -8.97 -14.40 17.31
N ALA A 415 -8.37 -13.31 17.77
CA ALA A 415 -7.43 -13.25 18.87
C ALA A 415 -8.07 -13.32 20.26
N ASP A 416 -7.31 -13.74 21.27
CA ASP A 416 -7.65 -13.58 22.68
C ASP A 416 -7.21 -12.18 23.17
N PRO A 417 -8.14 -11.21 23.35
CA PRO A 417 -7.78 -9.86 23.78
C PRO A 417 -7.20 -9.83 25.21
N ALA A 418 -7.28 -10.92 25.98
CA ALA A 418 -6.71 -10.98 27.32
C ALA A 418 -5.19 -10.76 27.34
N ALA A 419 -4.46 -11.09 26.27
CA ALA A 419 -3.01 -10.83 26.18
C ALA A 419 -2.68 -9.33 26.14
N LEU A 420 -3.60 -8.49 25.65
CA LEU A 420 -3.41 -7.04 25.51
C LEU A 420 -3.88 -6.24 26.73
N ARG A 421 -4.43 -6.90 27.76
CA ARG A 421 -5.00 -6.24 28.97
C ARG A 421 -4.01 -5.39 29.77
N GLY A 422 -2.71 -5.70 29.65
CA GLY A 422 -1.65 -4.95 30.32
C GLY A 422 -1.50 -3.54 29.75
N VAL A 423 -1.78 -3.40 28.45
CA VAL A 423 -1.58 -2.18 27.67
C VAL A 423 -2.90 -1.45 27.49
N VAL A 424 -3.92 -2.14 26.96
CA VAL A 424 -5.21 -1.51 26.66
C VAL A 424 -6.18 -1.74 27.81
N ARG A 425 -6.48 -0.67 28.55
CA ARG A 425 -7.52 -0.67 29.58
C ARG A 425 -8.91 -0.69 28.93
N GLY A 426 -9.81 -1.46 29.53
CA GLY A 426 -11.22 -1.49 29.10
C GLY A 426 -11.49 -2.34 27.87
N LEU A 427 -10.62 -3.31 27.54
CA LEU A 427 -10.88 -4.24 26.45
C LEU A 427 -12.12 -5.11 26.74
N PRO A 428 -13.10 -5.18 25.82
CA PRO A 428 -14.24 -6.06 26.00
C PRO A 428 -13.85 -7.52 25.76
N ALA A 429 -14.64 -8.45 26.30
CA ALA A 429 -14.52 -9.86 25.98
C ALA A 429 -14.69 -10.08 24.47
N ARG A 430 -13.99 -11.08 23.90
CA ARG A 430 -13.89 -11.32 22.46
C ARG A 430 -15.24 -11.28 21.71
N ASP A 431 -16.25 -12.00 22.20
CA ASP A 431 -17.55 -12.10 21.50
C ASP A 431 -18.37 -10.79 21.52
N TRP A 432 -17.98 -9.85 22.39
CA TRP A 432 -18.61 -8.54 22.57
C TRP A 432 -18.00 -7.42 21.72
N TRP A 433 -17.03 -7.75 20.86
CA TRP A 433 -16.45 -6.83 19.90
C TRP A 433 -17.48 -6.42 18.82
N ARG A 434 -18.26 -5.36 19.09
CA ARG A 434 -19.25 -4.76 18.18
C ARG A 434 -19.04 -3.24 18.10
N PRO A 435 -18.03 -2.78 17.33
CA PRO A 435 -17.67 -1.37 17.27
C PRO A 435 -18.83 -0.45 16.90
N GLU A 436 -19.67 -0.88 15.96
CA GLU A 436 -20.83 -0.13 15.48
C GLU A 436 -21.85 0.18 16.58
N VAL A 437 -22.01 -0.71 17.57
CA VAL A 437 -22.93 -0.52 18.70
C VAL A 437 -22.25 0.19 19.86
N LEU A 438 -21.06 -0.28 20.26
CA LEU A 438 -20.36 0.20 21.45
C LEU A 438 -19.79 1.60 21.29
N ALA A 439 -19.24 1.96 20.12
CA ALA A 439 -18.80 3.33 19.86
C ALA A 439 -19.99 4.30 19.90
N GLY A 440 -21.16 3.86 19.43
CA GLY A 440 -22.39 4.63 19.54
C GLY A 440 -22.84 4.89 20.99
N LEU A 441 -22.40 4.08 21.95
CA LEU A 441 -22.66 4.22 23.38
C LEU A 441 -21.52 4.91 24.15
N GLY A 442 -20.45 5.34 23.46
CA GLY A 442 -19.34 6.09 24.07
C GLY A 442 -18.03 5.31 24.23
N ALA A 443 -17.91 4.10 23.67
CA ALA A 443 -16.64 3.39 23.66
C ALA A 443 -15.57 4.17 22.89
N THR A 444 -14.35 4.18 23.41
CA THR A 444 -13.19 4.78 22.75
C THR A 444 -12.67 3.82 21.68
N VAL A 445 -12.22 4.36 20.54
CA VAL A 445 -11.57 3.57 19.47
C VAL A 445 -10.14 4.04 19.34
N ALA A 446 -9.19 3.18 19.68
CA ALA A 446 -7.76 3.41 19.57
C ALA A 446 -7.22 2.78 18.27
N PRO A 447 -6.35 3.47 17.51
CA PRO A 447 -5.61 2.86 16.41
C PRO A 447 -4.71 1.71 16.89
N LEU A 448 -4.59 0.64 16.09
CA LEU A 448 -3.68 -0.47 16.42
C LEU A 448 -2.20 -0.01 16.50
N ALA A 449 -1.79 0.94 15.68
CA ALA A 449 -0.41 1.48 15.71
C ALA A 449 -0.07 2.10 17.09
N ASP A 450 -1.01 2.85 17.69
CA ASP A 450 -0.81 3.45 19.01
C ASP A 450 -0.65 2.38 20.09
N VAL A 451 -1.44 1.29 20.00
CA VAL A 451 -1.31 0.13 20.91
C VAL A 451 0.04 -0.58 20.74
N VAL A 452 0.54 -0.69 19.50
CA VAL A 452 1.86 -1.25 19.21
C VAL A 452 2.98 -0.37 19.77
N ASP A 453 2.84 0.95 19.70
CA ASP A 453 3.81 1.88 20.28
C ASP A 453 3.83 1.79 21.81
N GLU A 454 2.66 1.67 22.45
CA GLU A 454 2.57 1.47 23.90
C GLU A 454 3.18 0.13 24.35
N LEU A 455 3.04 -0.93 23.55
CA LEU A 455 3.68 -2.23 23.82
C LEU A 455 5.19 -2.09 24.00
N ALA A 456 5.87 -1.14 23.34
CA ALA A 456 7.31 -0.95 23.51
C ALA A 456 7.74 -0.56 24.94
N GLY A 457 6.81 -0.12 25.79
CA GLY A 457 7.05 0.15 27.22
C GLY A 457 6.91 -1.07 28.13
N GLU A 458 6.36 -2.18 27.62
CA GLU A 458 6.11 -3.39 28.40
C GLU A 458 7.37 -4.22 28.62
N ARG A 459 7.39 -4.95 29.73
CA ARG A 459 8.47 -5.86 30.10
C ARG A 459 7.92 -7.27 30.26
N LEU A 460 7.84 -7.98 29.14
CA LEU A 460 7.41 -9.37 29.08
C LEU A 460 8.62 -10.29 28.88
N ASP A 461 8.52 -11.52 29.36
CA ASP A 461 9.43 -12.59 28.94
C ASP A 461 9.10 -13.02 27.49
N PRO A 462 10.00 -13.74 26.81
CA PRO A 462 9.77 -14.17 25.42
C PRO A 462 8.45 -14.93 25.20
N ALA A 463 8.03 -15.76 26.15
CA ALA A 463 6.75 -16.46 26.09
C ALA A 463 5.54 -15.51 26.18
N GLY A 464 5.63 -14.45 27.00
CA GLY A 464 4.63 -13.39 27.06
C GLY A 464 4.52 -12.61 25.75
N TRP A 465 5.65 -12.32 25.09
CA TRP A 465 5.64 -11.71 23.76
C TRP A 465 4.98 -12.58 22.70
N ARG A 466 5.20 -13.90 22.76
CA ARG A 466 4.51 -14.86 21.87
C ARG A 466 2.99 -14.79 22.02
N ALA A 467 2.48 -14.68 23.25
CA ALA A 467 1.05 -14.54 23.51
C ALA A 467 0.47 -13.21 22.95
N VAL A 468 1.26 -12.13 22.97
CA VAL A 468 0.90 -10.88 22.29
C VAL A 468 0.84 -11.08 20.78
N TYR A 469 1.78 -11.81 20.18
CA TYR A 469 1.76 -12.10 18.74
C TYR A 469 0.58 -12.97 18.33
N ASP A 470 0.20 -13.96 19.15
CA ASP A 470 -1.02 -14.74 18.97
C ASP A 470 -2.26 -13.81 18.96
N ALA A 471 -2.28 -12.82 19.87
CA ALA A 471 -3.39 -11.87 19.98
C ALA A 471 -3.41 -10.80 18.87
N LEU A 472 -2.31 -10.60 18.16
CA LEU A 472 -2.23 -9.67 17.04
C LEU A 472 -2.37 -10.39 15.69
N ASP A 473 -2.37 -11.73 15.67
CA ASP A 473 -2.41 -12.48 14.43
C ASP A 473 -3.71 -12.26 13.63
N GLY A 474 -3.55 -12.06 12.33
CA GLY A 474 -4.61 -11.70 11.39
C GLY A 474 -5.02 -10.23 11.40
N SER A 475 -4.38 -9.38 12.21
CA SER A 475 -4.57 -7.93 12.18
C SER A 475 -3.85 -7.28 10.98
N ASP A 476 -4.12 -5.99 10.73
CA ASP A 476 -3.47 -5.25 9.66
C ASP A 476 -1.94 -5.22 9.82
N ARG A 477 -1.21 -5.53 8.74
CA ARG A 477 0.26 -5.68 8.79
C ARG A 477 0.98 -4.34 8.82
N GLU A 478 0.43 -3.31 8.18
CA GLU A 478 1.04 -1.98 8.13
C GLU A 478 1.12 -1.38 9.54
N SER A 479 0.03 -1.54 10.30
CA SER A 479 -0.05 -1.14 11.71
C SER A 479 0.89 -1.90 12.66
N LEU A 480 1.42 -3.06 12.25
CA LEU A 480 2.31 -3.92 13.04
C LEU A 480 3.80 -3.72 12.72
N GLY A 481 4.16 -2.73 11.88
CA GLY A 481 5.54 -2.53 11.44
C GLY A 481 6.54 -2.25 12.57
N ALA A 482 6.09 -1.63 13.67
CA ALA A 482 6.91 -1.28 14.84
C ALA A 482 6.84 -2.31 15.98
N LEU A 483 6.25 -3.48 15.74
CA LEU A 483 6.01 -4.50 16.77
C LEU A 483 7.30 -4.84 17.54
N PRO A 484 7.30 -4.72 18.88
CA PRO A 484 8.48 -5.06 19.68
C PRO A 484 8.82 -6.55 19.57
N VAL A 485 10.10 -6.88 19.41
CA VAL A 485 10.60 -8.26 19.32
C VAL A 485 11.76 -8.49 20.27
N PRO A 486 11.65 -9.45 21.22
CA PRO A 486 12.76 -9.79 22.10
C PRO A 486 13.79 -10.62 21.33
N LEU A 487 15.06 -10.27 21.49
CA LEU A 487 16.20 -10.96 20.91
C LEU A 487 16.78 -12.00 21.88
N ALA A 488 17.53 -12.97 21.36
CA ALA A 488 18.16 -14.04 22.13
C ALA A 488 19.20 -13.53 23.15
N ASP A 489 19.77 -12.34 22.91
CA ASP A 489 20.71 -11.66 23.81
C ASP A 489 20.03 -10.81 24.91
N GLY A 490 18.70 -10.78 24.94
CA GLY A 490 17.90 -10.03 25.91
C GLY A 490 17.56 -8.60 25.52
N ARG A 491 18.04 -8.09 24.38
CA ARG A 491 17.61 -6.79 23.83
C ARG A 491 16.16 -6.88 23.33
N LEU A 492 15.45 -5.76 23.32
CA LEU A 492 14.13 -5.61 22.72
C LEU A 492 14.26 -4.62 21.56
N VAL A 493 13.98 -5.07 20.34
CA VAL A 493 14.04 -4.23 19.13
C VAL A 493 12.65 -3.87 18.64
N ARG A 494 12.54 -2.77 17.88
CA ARG A 494 11.28 -2.33 17.28
C ARG A 494 11.23 -2.77 15.83
N GLY A 495 10.23 -3.58 15.51
CA GLY A 495 9.96 -4.07 14.16
C GLY A 495 10.62 -5.41 13.86
N PRO A 496 9.90 -6.35 13.24
CA PRO A 496 10.41 -7.69 12.91
C PRO A 496 11.18 -7.75 11.59
N ARG A 497 11.13 -6.71 10.76
CA ARG A 497 11.78 -6.69 9.44
C ARG A 497 13.30 -6.71 9.59
N GLY A 498 13.96 -7.65 8.91
CA GLY A 498 15.41 -7.82 8.99
C GLY A 498 15.90 -8.48 10.27
N LEU A 499 15.00 -9.07 11.07
CA LEU A 499 15.39 -9.94 12.17
C LEU A 499 15.60 -11.38 11.70
N LEU A 500 16.53 -12.08 12.34
CA LEU A 500 16.82 -13.47 12.08
C LEU A 500 16.05 -14.36 13.07
N VAL A 501 15.27 -15.31 12.57
CA VAL A 501 14.63 -16.34 13.38
C VAL A 501 15.63 -17.49 13.58
N PRO A 502 15.86 -17.98 14.82
CA PRO A 502 16.79 -19.07 15.08
C PRO A 502 16.58 -20.26 14.13
N GLY A 503 17.63 -20.64 13.39
CA GLY A 503 17.60 -21.66 12.34
C GLY A 503 18.65 -22.75 12.53
N GLU A 504 19.10 -23.34 11.43
CA GLU A 504 20.07 -24.45 11.43
C GLU A 504 21.53 -24.00 11.57
N VAL A 505 21.80 -22.69 11.44
CA VAL A 505 23.17 -22.14 11.56
C VAL A 505 23.68 -22.29 12.99
N ARG A 506 24.91 -22.76 13.10
CA ARG A 506 25.62 -22.95 14.36
C ARG A 506 25.78 -21.61 15.10
N PRO A 507 25.41 -21.50 16.39
CA PRO A 507 25.50 -20.24 17.14
C PRO A 507 26.90 -19.63 17.17
N GLU A 508 27.95 -20.46 17.08
CA GLU A 508 29.35 -20.02 17.05
C GLU A 508 29.67 -19.18 15.80
N LEU A 509 28.97 -19.39 14.68
CA LEU A 509 29.13 -18.60 13.46
C LEU A 509 28.39 -17.26 13.53
N LEU A 510 27.44 -17.11 14.45
CA LEU A 510 26.66 -15.87 14.62
C LEU A 510 27.27 -14.93 15.66
N ALA A 511 27.99 -15.50 16.63
CA ALA A 511 28.53 -14.79 17.78
C ALA A 511 29.39 -13.55 17.46
N PRO A 512 30.19 -13.51 16.37
CA PRO A 512 31.04 -12.36 16.07
C PRO A 512 30.29 -11.10 15.58
N PHE A 513 29.03 -11.20 15.14
CA PHE A 513 28.38 -10.18 14.29
C PHE A 513 27.27 -9.36 14.96
N ASP A 514 27.09 -9.47 16.29
CA ASP A 514 26.02 -8.81 17.08
C ASP A 514 24.60 -8.90 16.43
N LEU A 515 24.31 -10.03 15.79
CA LEU A 515 23.12 -10.20 14.96
C LEU A 515 21.82 -10.12 15.76
N ARG A 516 20.79 -9.61 15.11
CA ARG A 516 19.46 -9.45 15.70
C ARG A 516 18.64 -10.74 15.57
N VAL A 517 19.02 -11.73 16.37
CA VAL A 517 18.36 -13.05 16.40
C VAL A 517 17.19 -13.04 17.39
N VAL A 518 15.99 -13.40 16.94
CA VAL A 518 14.77 -13.48 17.77
C VAL A 518 14.95 -14.51 18.90
N ALA A 519 14.47 -14.18 20.10
CA ALA A 519 14.50 -15.12 21.23
C ALA A 519 13.69 -16.40 20.89
N PRO A 520 14.22 -17.63 21.11
CA PRO A 520 13.58 -18.88 20.69
C PRO A 520 12.12 -19.05 21.17
N ASP A 521 11.84 -18.65 22.40
CA ASP A 521 10.52 -18.77 23.02
C ASP A 521 9.51 -17.73 22.48
N ALA A 522 9.97 -16.69 21.80
CA ALA A 522 9.14 -15.65 21.16
C ALA A 522 8.86 -15.92 19.66
N VAL A 523 9.47 -16.96 19.07
CA VAL A 523 9.31 -17.27 17.63
C VAL A 523 7.84 -17.53 17.30
N HIS A 524 7.33 -16.82 16.29
CA HIS A 524 5.93 -16.89 15.87
C HIS A 524 5.76 -16.66 14.35
N PRO A 525 4.83 -17.37 13.67
CA PRO A 525 4.57 -17.20 12.23
C PRO A 525 4.26 -15.76 11.77
N LEU A 526 3.72 -14.92 12.67
CA LEU A 526 3.48 -13.51 12.40
C LEU A 526 4.78 -12.76 12.06
N LEU A 527 5.90 -13.06 12.74
CA LEU A 527 7.17 -12.37 12.54
C LEU A 527 7.68 -12.58 11.10
N HIS A 528 7.56 -13.81 10.58
CA HIS A 528 7.89 -14.10 9.18
C HIS A 528 7.02 -13.30 8.20
N ARG A 529 5.71 -13.22 8.45
CA ARG A 529 4.79 -12.42 7.61
C ARG A 529 5.08 -10.92 7.65
N LEU A 530 5.76 -10.45 8.68
CA LEU A 530 6.18 -9.05 8.86
C LEU A 530 7.65 -8.80 8.44
N GLY A 531 8.35 -9.81 7.90
CA GLY A 531 9.66 -9.65 7.27
C GLY A 531 10.86 -10.17 8.07
N ALA A 532 10.66 -10.96 9.13
CA ALA A 532 11.73 -11.76 9.72
C ALA A 532 12.04 -12.98 8.82
N VAL A 533 13.31 -13.38 8.78
CA VAL A 533 13.78 -14.50 7.94
C VAL A 533 14.50 -15.53 8.78
N ASP A 534 14.51 -16.80 8.38
CA ASP A 534 15.26 -17.82 9.08
C ASP A 534 16.76 -17.54 9.00
N ALA A 535 17.48 -17.76 10.10
CA ALA A 535 18.94 -17.68 10.17
C ALA A 535 19.55 -18.88 9.42
N THR A 536 19.70 -18.72 8.11
CA THR A 536 20.45 -19.61 7.21
C THR A 536 21.83 -19.03 6.93
N ALA A 537 22.82 -19.85 6.55
CA ALA A 537 24.17 -19.34 6.28
C ALA A 537 24.17 -18.24 5.20
N ALA A 538 23.32 -18.40 4.17
CA ALA A 538 23.13 -17.42 3.11
C ALA A 538 22.45 -16.12 3.60
N SER A 539 21.43 -16.19 4.46
CA SER A 539 20.76 -14.99 4.97
C SER A 539 21.63 -14.22 5.97
N VAL A 540 22.49 -14.93 6.72
CA VAL A 540 23.46 -14.32 7.63
C VAL A 540 24.54 -13.59 6.85
N LEU A 541 25.12 -14.20 5.81
CA LEU A 541 26.11 -13.51 4.95
C LEU A 541 25.52 -12.25 4.30
N ARG A 542 24.23 -12.24 3.99
CA ARG A 542 23.53 -11.08 3.42
C ARG A 542 23.09 -10.05 4.46
N ASP A 543 23.33 -10.29 5.75
CA ASP A 543 22.99 -9.33 6.78
C ASP A 543 23.99 -8.16 6.75
N PRO A 544 23.51 -6.89 6.69
CA PRO A 544 24.39 -5.73 6.66
C PRO A 544 25.36 -5.63 7.85
N LEU A 545 25.05 -6.23 9.00
CA LEU A 545 25.95 -6.26 10.15
C LEU A 545 27.17 -7.16 9.90
N VAL A 546 27.03 -8.24 9.12
CA VAL A 546 28.17 -9.10 8.74
C VAL A 546 29.08 -8.37 7.76
N GLN A 547 28.50 -7.73 6.73
CA GLN A 547 29.27 -6.91 5.80
C GLN A 547 29.97 -5.75 6.51
N GLY A 548 29.27 -5.06 7.41
CA GLY A 548 29.84 -3.98 8.21
C GLY A 548 30.98 -4.46 9.10
N ALA A 549 30.83 -5.59 9.78
CA ALA A 549 31.90 -6.16 10.61
C ALA A 549 33.16 -6.50 9.81
N VAL A 550 33.03 -6.95 8.55
CA VAL A 550 34.18 -7.21 7.68
C VAL A 550 34.83 -5.92 7.19
N ALA A 551 34.04 -4.91 6.85
CA ALA A 551 34.57 -3.59 6.48
C ALA A 551 35.31 -2.92 7.65
N ASP A 552 34.69 -2.91 8.84
CA ASP A 552 35.30 -2.37 10.06
C ASP A 552 36.60 -3.12 10.40
N LEU A 553 36.62 -4.45 10.25
CA LEU A 553 37.81 -5.26 10.47
C LEU A 553 38.94 -4.89 9.50
N ALA A 554 38.63 -4.64 8.22
CA ALA A 554 39.62 -4.28 7.20
C ALA A 554 40.31 -2.93 7.49
N GLU A 555 39.66 -2.03 8.22
CA GLU A 555 40.22 -0.75 8.65
C GLU A 555 40.89 -0.81 10.03
N SER A 556 40.95 -1.99 10.67
CA SER A 556 41.43 -2.17 12.04
C SER A 556 42.64 -3.09 12.14
N ASP A 557 43.45 -2.93 13.19
CA ASP A 557 44.54 -3.85 13.56
C ASP A 557 44.04 -5.03 14.46
N GLU A 558 42.74 -5.29 14.51
CA GLU A 558 42.17 -6.39 15.30
C GLU A 558 42.50 -7.76 14.68
N ASP A 559 42.55 -8.80 15.51
CA ASP A 559 42.78 -10.18 15.04
C ASP A 559 41.64 -10.61 14.09
N PRO A 560 41.92 -10.89 12.80
CA PRO A 560 40.87 -11.20 11.85
C PRO A 560 40.23 -12.56 12.07
N ALA A 561 40.86 -13.47 12.83
CA ALA A 561 40.45 -14.87 12.93
C ALA A 561 38.98 -15.09 13.35
N PRO A 562 38.39 -14.41 14.37
CA PRO A 562 37.02 -14.69 14.80
C PRO A 562 35.98 -14.41 13.72
N ILE A 563 36.11 -13.29 13.01
CA ILE A 563 35.22 -12.88 11.93
C ILE A 563 35.52 -13.69 10.67
N ALA A 564 36.80 -13.81 10.28
CA ALA A 564 37.21 -14.54 9.09
C ALA A 564 36.80 -16.01 9.15
N GLU A 565 37.03 -16.70 10.27
CA GLU A 565 36.63 -18.11 10.41
C GLU A 565 35.10 -18.28 10.40
N ALA A 566 34.35 -17.32 10.94
CA ALA A 566 32.89 -17.35 10.91
C ALA A 566 32.38 -17.12 9.48
N VAL A 567 32.90 -16.15 8.74
CA VAL A 567 32.57 -15.91 7.32
C VAL A 567 32.93 -17.13 6.46
N LEU A 568 34.14 -17.68 6.60
CA LEU A 568 34.57 -18.88 5.88
C LEU A 568 33.69 -20.10 6.21
N GLY A 569 33.27 -20.24 7.48
CA GLY A 569 32.31 -21.26 7.90
C GLY A 569 30.93 -21.08 7.25
N LEU A 570 30.43 -19.84 7.17
CA LEU A 570 29.17 -19.52 6.50
C LEU A 570 29.26 -19.72 4.98
N LEU A 571 30.38 -19.42 4.34
CA LEU A 571 30.63 -19.70 2.91
C LEU A 571 30.60 -21.21 2.64
N ALA A 572 31.26 -22.00 3.50
CA ALA A 572 31.26 -23.45 3.39
C ALA A 572 29.85 -24.07 3.53
N GLU A 573 28.99 -23.50 4.37
CA GLU A 573 27.61 -23.96 4.59
C GLU A 573 26.61 -23.43 3.55
N SER A 574 26.80 -22.22 3.04
CA SER A 574 25.88 -21.56 2.09
C SER A 574 26.16 -21.90 0.63
N GLY A 575 27.42 -22.14 0.27
CA GLY A 575 27.87 -22.25 -1.11
C GLY A 575 27.90 -20.92 -1.88
N LEU A 576 27.68 -19.78 -1.20
CA LEU A 576 27.87 -18.45 -1.77
C LEU A 576 29.36 -18.15 -1.95
N GLY A 577 29.68 -17.21 -2.84
CA GLY A 577 31.03 -16.68 -2.97
C GLY A 577 31.07 -15.25 -3.47
N VAL A 578 32.27 -14.76 -3.78
CA VAL A 578 32.55 -13.40 -4.27
C VAL A 578 31.73 -13.01 -5.51
N ALA A 579 31.32 -13.98 -6.33
CA ALA A 579 30.43 -13.74 -7.47
C ALA A 579 29.00 -13.36 -7.05
N ASP A 580 28.52 -13.87 -5.91
CA ASP A 580 27.21 -13.53 -5.35
C ASP A 580 27.29 -12.26 -4.48
N GLU A 581 28.37 -12.13 -3.71
CA GLU A 581 28.58 -11.08 -2.71
C GLU A 581 30.01 -10.49 -2.84
N PRO A 582 30.23 -9.49 -3.73
CA PRO A 582 31.57 -8.99 -4.07
C PRO A 582 32.40 -8.45 -2.90
N TRP A 583 31.74 -7.94 -1.86
CA TRP A 583 32.40 -7.42 -0.66
C TRP A 583 33.22 -8.48 0.09
N LEU A 584 32.94 -9.77 -0.12
CA LEU A 584 33.70 -10.88 0.47
C LEU A 584 35.19 -10.82 0.11
N ALA A 585 35.53 -10.29 -1.08
CA ALA A 585 36.91 -10.12 -1.52
C ALA A 585 37.73 -9.19 -0.60
N GLY A 586 37.06 -8.35 0.19
CA GLY A 586 37.68 -7.50 1.22
C GLY A 586 37.95 -8.20 2.54
N LEU A 587 37.59 -9.48 2.70
CA LEU A 587 37.75 -10.20 3.96
C LEU A 587 39.22 -10.26 4.37
N PRO A 588 39.61 -9.68 5.52
CA PRO A 588 40.98 -9.79 5.99
C PRO A 588 41.30 -11.24 6.38
N LEU A 589 42.35 -11.79 5.79
CA LEU A 589 42.88 -13.13 6.03
C LEU A 589 44.37 -13.03 6.37
N VAL A 590 44.91 -14.05 7.03
CA VAL A 590 46.35 -14.10 7.29
C VAL A 590 47.11 -14.69 6.10
N ASP A 591 48.19 -14.02 5.69
CA ASP A 591 49.16 -14.54 4.73
C ASP A 591 50.09 -15.60 5.38
N ALA A 592 51.02 -16.19 4.62
CA ALA A 592 51.97 -17.18 5.13
C ALA A 592 53.05 -16.58 6.06
N THR A 593 53.17 -15.24 6.11
CA THR A 593 54.03 -14.52 7.06
C THR A 593 53.32 -14.20 8.39
N GLY A 594 51.99 -14.30 8.41
CA GLY A 594 51.10 -13.97 9.53
C GLY A 594 50.56 -12.55 9.51
N ALA A 595 50.77 -11.79 8.43
CA ALA A 595 50.20 -10.46 8.25
C ALA A 595 48.72 -10.54 7.81
N SER A 596 47.91 -9.58 8.25
CA SER A 596 46.51 -9.45 7.85
C SER A 596 46.43 -8.74 6.50
N VAL A 597 45.87 -9.41 5.50
CA VAL A 597 45.81 -8.97 4.11
C VAL A 597 44.43 -9.29 3.56
N SER A 598 43.91 -8.44 2.67
CA SER A 598 42.62 -8.65 2.01
C SER A 598 42.63 -9.96 1.21
N ALA A 599 41.54 -10.74 1.25
CA ALA A 599 41.43 -12.00 0.52
C ALA A 599 41.76 -11.84 -0.97
N ARG A 600 41.37 -10.71 -1.59
CA ARG A 600 41.65 -10.39 -3.00
C ARG A 600 43.12 -10.24 -3.35
N GLU A 601 43.99 -9.96 -2.38
CA GLU A 601 45.43 -9.77 -2.59
C GLU A 601 46.19 -11.09 -2.44
N LEU A 602 45.59 -12.08 -1.77
CA LEU A 602 46.19 -13.38 -1.53
C LEU A 602 46.01 -14.35 -2.69
N LEU A 603 47.00 -15.23 -2.84
CA LEU A 603 47.05 -16.34 -3.77
C LEU A 603 47.00 -17.67 -3.01
N LEU A 604 46.44 -18.69 -3.65
CA LEU A 604 46.55 -20.06 -3.15
C LEU A 604 48.00 -20.57 -3.23
N PRO A 605 48.46 -21.37 -2.24
CA PRO A 605 49.75 -22.01 -2.31
C PRO A 605 49.91 -22.85 -3.59
N GLY A 606 51.02 -22.64 -4.30
CA GLY A 606 51.29 -23.32 -5.57
C GLY A 606 50.59 -22.71 -6.79
N SER A 607 49.99 -21.52 -6.66
CA SER A 607 49.50 -20.74 -7.80
C SER A 607 50.61 -20.53 -8.84
N PRO A 608 50.36 -20.75 -10.15
CA PRO A 608 51.33 -20.50 -11.21
C PRO A 608 51.86 -19.06 -11.21
N LEU A 609 51.05 -18.09 -10.76
CA LEU A 609 51.41 -16.67 -10.75
C LEU A 609 52.64 -16.42 -9.88
N LEU A 610 52.74 -17.09 -8.73
CA LEU A 610 53.87 -16.96 -7.80
C LEU A 610 55.23 -17.25 -8.47
N SER A 611 55.26 -18.03 -9.55
CA SER A 611 56.49 -18.37 -10.25
C SER A 611 56.99 -17.27 -11.22
N VAL A 612 56.16 -16.29 -11.56
CA VAL A 612 56.51 -15.21 -12.50
C VAL A 612 56.70 -13.86 -11.81
N LEU A 613 56.39 -13.75 -10.52
CA LEU A 613 56.55 -12.52 -9.74
C LEU A 613 57.99 -12.35 -9.20
N ASP A 614 58.47 -11.11 -9.13
CA ASP A 614 59.71 -10.66 -8.47
C ASP A 614 59.42 -10.25 -7.02
N ALA A 615 58.73 -11.12 -6.30
CA ALA A 615 58.28 -10.87 -4.94
C ALA A 615 58.45 -12.12 -4.07
N ASN A 616 58.45 -11.94 -2.75
CA ASN A 616 58.51 -13.06 -1.81
C ASN A 616 57.17 -13.82 -1.82
N PRO A 617 57.12 -15.11 -2.24
CA PRO A 617 55.85 -15.83 -2.36
C PRO A 617 55.05 -15.93 -1.06
N ASP A 618 55.73 -15.93 0.10
CA ASP A 618 55.08 -16.06 1.40
C ASP A 618 54.21 -14.83 1.75
N GLU A 619 54.56 -13.63 1.25
CA GLU A 619 53.81 -12.38 1.48
C GLU A 619 52.49 -12.31 0.70
N PHE A 620 52.38 -13.11 -0.37
CA PHE A 620 51.21 -13.10 -1.25
C PHE A 620 50.40 -14.39 -1.15
N THR A 621 50.81 -15.34 -0.32
CA THR A 621 50.14 -16.65 -0.22
C THR A 621 49.32 -16.71 1.06
N VAL A 622 48.06 -17.15 0.98
CA VAL A 622 47.24 -17.37 2.18
C VAL A 622 47.87 -18.42 3.10
N ALA A 623 47.74 -18.23 4.43
CA ALA A 623 48.32 -19.13 5.43
C ALA A 623 47.91 -20.61 5.19
N PRO A 624 48.87 -21.57 5.21
CA PRO A 624 48.60 -22.99 5.00
C PRO A 624 47.51 -23.57 5.90
N GLU A 625 47.41 -23.09 7.15
CA GLU A 625 46.45 -23.54 8.14
C GLU A 625 44.99 -23.26 7.70
N LEU A 626 44.74 -22.13 7.03
CA LEU A 626 43.43 -21.80 6.48
C LEU A 626 43.06 -22.73 5.32
N VAL A 627 44.04 -23.11 4.50
CA VAL A 627 43.86 -24.05 3.39
C VAL A 627 43.54 -25.45 3.93
N GLU A 628 44.25 -25.91 4.97
CA GLU A 628 43.98 -27.20 5.61
C GLU A 628 42.59 -27.26 6.23
N ARG A 629 42.13 -26.16 6.82
CA ARG A 629 40.86 -26.11 7.57
C ARG A 629 39.63 -25.93 6.68
N PHE A 630 39.67 -25.01 5.72
CA PHE A 630 38.51 -24.64 4.89
C PHE A 630 38.60 -25.14 3.45
N GLY A 631 39.79 -25.50 2.99
CA GLY A 631 40.04 -25.97 1.63
C GLY A 631 40.09 -24.85 0.59
N PRO A 632 40.71 -25.11 -0.58
CA PRO A 632 40.94 -24.09 -1.61
C PRO A 632 39.65 -23.59 -2.28
N ALA A 633 38.55 -24.36 -2.22
CA ALA A 633 37.28 -23.95 -2.81
C ALA A 633 36.61 -22.82 -2.00
N VAL A 634 36.63 -22.91 -0.66
CA VAL A 634 36.04 -21.89 0.21
C VAL A 634 36.89 -20.61 0.19
N LEU A 635 38.21 -20.75 0.16
CA LEU A 635 39.12 -19.60 0.05
C LEU A 635 38.94 -18.85 -1.28
N ARG A 636 38.76 -19.57 -2.40
CA ARG A 636 38.36 -18.93 -3.67
C ARG A 636 37.00 -18.27 -3.59
N ALA A 637 36.03 -18.87 -2.90
CA ALA A 637 34.74 -18.24 -2.67
C ALA A 637 34.84 -16.96 -1.83
N ALA A 638 35.82 -16.85 -0.93
CA ALA A 638 36.13 -15.63 -0.19
C ALA A 638 36.94 -14.59 -1.00
N GLY A 639 37.44 -14.94 -2.19
CA GLY A 639 38.19 -14.03 -3.06
C GLY A 639 39.70 -14.30 -3.16
N VAL A 640 40.23 -15.35 -2.52
CA VAL A 640 41.64 -15.76 -2.69
C VAL A 640 41.88 -16.24 -4.11
N ARG A 641 42.91 -15.71 -4.76
CA ARG A 641 43.20 -15.87 -6.18
C ARG A 641 44.01 -17.12 -6.50
N ASP A 642 43.99 -17.54 -7.75
CA ASP A 642 44.90 -18.53 -8.34
C ASP A 642 45.54 -18.06 -9.67
N GLY A 643 45.35 -16.78 -10.00
CA GLY A 643 45.87 -16.10 -11.18
C GLY A 643 45.89 -14.58 -10.97
N PHE A 644 46.07 -13.82 -12.05
CA PHE A 644 46.08 -12.35 -11.99
C PHE A 644 44.76 -11.79 -11.46
N ALA A 645 44.82 -10.72 -10.66
CA ALA A 645 43.61 -9.98 -10.32
C ALA A 645 43.17 -9.12 -11.50
N VAL A 646 41.89 -9.20 -11.84
CA VAL A 646 41.23 -8.27 -12.74
C VAL A 646 40.37 -7.34 -11.89
N VAL A 647 40.79 -6.08 -11.79
CA VAL A 647 40.05 -5.01 -11.14
C VAL A 647 38.92 -4.58 -12.08
N ARG A 648 37.71 -4.49 -11.54
CA ARG A 648 36.51 -4.06 -12.26
C ARG A 648 35.78 -3.03 -11.43
N ASP A 649 35.35 -1.97 -12.09
CA ASP A 649 34.48 -0.97 -11.50
C ASP A 649 33.59 -0.35 -12.57
N ALA A 650 32.47 0.25 -12.16
CA ALA A 650 31.45 0.78 -13.04
C ALA A 650 31.07 2.21 -12.64
N ASP A 651 30.61 2.99 -13.61
CA ASP A 651 30.15 4.37 -13.41
C ASP A 651 31.19 5.29 -12.74
N LEU A 652 32.45 5.21 -13.20
CA LEU A 652 33.59 5.93 -12.66
C LEU A 652 33.88 7.25 -13.37
N THR A 653 34.16 8.30 -12.59
CA THR A 653 34.75 9.55 -13.07
C THR A 653 36.28 9.45 -13.05
N LEU A 654 36.94 9.92 -14.11
CA LEU A 654 38.41 9.97 -14.16
C LEU A 654 38.93 11.19 -13.39
N GLU A 655 39.12 11.06 -12.09
CA GLU A 655 39.64 12.10 -11.20
C GLU A 655 40.52 11.49 -10.08
N PRO A 656 41.34 12.28 -9.36
CA PRO A 656 42.31 11.73 -8.40
C PRO A 656 41.75 10.89 -7.23
N ASP A 657 40.46 11.02 -6.92
CA ASP A 657 39.83 10.34 -5.77
C ASP A 657 39.25 8.95 -6.15
N THR A 658 39.36 8.51 -7.41
CA THR A 658 38.79 7.24 -7.92
C THR A 658 39.85 6.17 -8.24
N TRP A 659 41.03 6.26 -7.62
CA TRP A 659 42.15 5.34 -7.84
C TRP A 659 41.89 3.95 -7.27
N HIS A 660 42.43 2.93 -7.96
CA HIS A 660 42.33 1.52 -7.60
C HIS A 660 43.64 0.94 -7.05
N ASP A 661 44.61 1.81 -6.74
CA ASP A 661 45.96 1.45 -6.31
C ASP A 661 46.72 0.60 -7.34
N LEU A 662 46.48 0.86 -8.62
CA LEU A 662 47.21 0.25 -9.72
C LEU A 662 48.51 1.03 -10.00
N ASP A 663 49.57 0.33 -10.42
CA ASP A 663 50.88 0.95 -10.70
C ASP A 663 50.80 2.00 -11.82
N ASP A 664 51.33 3.21 -11.61
CA ASP A 664 51.28 4.32 -12.59
C ASP A 664 49.85 4.66 -13.12
N GLU A 665 48.79 4.38 -12.35
CA GLU A 665 47.40 4.72 -12.73
C GLU A 665 47.19 6.23 -12.93
N ASP A 666 47.82 7.04 -12.08
CA ASP A 666 47.81 8.50 -12.16
C ASP A 666 48.38 9.00 -13.51
N ALA A 667 49.49 8.43 -13.96
CA ALA A 667 50.12 8.75 -15.23
C ALA A 667 49.24 8.38 -16.44
N TRP A 668 48.51 7.26 -16.37
CA TRP A 668 47.53 6.90 -17.40
C TRP A 668 46.39 7.92 -17.46
N ILE A 669 45.81 8.29 -16.32
CA ILE A 669 44.72 9.27 -16.24
C ILE A 669 45.19 10.61 -16.81
N ASP A 670 46.37 11.09 -16.41
CA ASP A 670 46.93 12.35 -16.89
C ASP A 670 47.11 12.38 -18.42
N GLU A 671 47.62 11.28 -19.00
CA GLU A 671 47.80 11.16 -20.45
C GLU A 671 46.45 11.13 -21.19
N VAL A 672 45.48 10.38 -20.68
CA VAL A 672 44.13 10.34 -21.21
C VAL A 672 43.48 11.73 -21.18
N LEU A 673 43.55 12.43 -20.05
CA LEU A 673 42.97 13.76 -19.88
C LEU A 673 43.66 14.81 -20.76
N ALA A 674 44.98 14.74 -20.92
CA ALA A 674 45.73 15.64 -21.82
C ALA A 674 45.31 15.50 -23.29
N GLY A 675 44.89 14.30 -23.71
CA GLY A 675 44.38 14.01 -25.06
C GLY A 675 42.94 14.47 -25.32
N LEU A 676 42.23 14.97 -24.30
CA LEU A 676 40.84 15.39 -24.41
C LEU A 676 40.71 16.93 -24.50
N PRO A 677 39.66 17.44 -25.18
CA PRO A 677 39.36 18.86 -25.12
C PRO A 677 39.06 19.28 -23.67
N SER A 678 39.40 20.52 -23.28
CA SER A 678 39.09 21.05 -21.95
C SER A 678 37.60 20.92 -21.61
N GLN A 679 37.28 20.39 -20.42
CA GLN A 679 35.91 20.11 -19.98
C GLN A 679 35.60 20.71 -18.61
N PRO A 680 34.33 21.05 -18.33
CA PRO A 680 33.93 21.60 -17.03
C PRO A 680 33.78 20.55 -15.92
N VAL A 681 33.70 19.26 -16.28
CA VAL A 681 33.60 18.12 -15.35
C VAL A 681 34.46 16.97 -15.86
N PRO A 682 34.97 16.08 -14.98
CA PRO A 682 35.71 14.89 -15.39
C PRO A 682 34.89 13.98 -16.31
N PRO A 683 35.53 13.30 -17.28
CA PRO A 683 34.86 12.32 -18.11
C PRO A 683 34.45 11.08 -17.30
N LEU A 684 33.34 10.46 -17.70
CA LEU A 684 32.76 9.28 -17.06
C LEU A 684 33.00 8.03 -17.92
N THR A 685 33.37 6.91 -17.32
CA THR A 685 33.33 5.59 -17.95
C THR A 685 32.30 4.69 -17.28
N SER A 686 31.56 3.92 -18.07
CA SER A 686 30.55 2.99 -17.55
C SER A 686 31.16 1.68 -17.04
N GLU A 687 32.35 1.32 -17.54
CA GLU A 687 33.04 0.09 -17.16
C GLU A 687 34.55 0.32 -17.26
N PHE A 688 35.25 0.10 -16.14
CA PHE A 688 36.69 0.07 -16.03
C PHE A 688 37.14 -1.36 -15.75
N VAL A 689 38.15 -1.83 -16.50
CA VAL A 689 38.72 -3.17 -16.32
C VAL A 689 40.24 -3.07 -16.46
N ALA A 690 40.97 -3.55 -15.45
CA ALA A 690 42.42 -3.50 -15.40
C ALA A 690 43.01 -4.78 -14.78
N VAL A 691 44.24 -5.13 -15.16
CA VAL A 691 45.00 -6.19 -14.49
C VAL A 691 45.92 -5.57 -13.45
N ALA A 692 45.85 -6.03 -12.20
CA ALA A 692 46.71 -5.57 -11.11
C ALA A 692 48.02 -6.35 -11.04
N ASP A 693 48.97 -5.84 -10.23
CA ASP A 693 50.24 -6.49 -9.89
C ASP A 693 51.17 -6.78 -11.08
N LEU A 694 51.05 -6.02 -12.18
CA LEU A 694 51.90 -6.19 -13.37
C LEU A 694 53.34 -5.71 -13.15
N ASP A 695 53.54 -4.75 -12.26
CA ASP A 695 54.84 -4.23 -11.83
C ASP A 695 55.67 -5.28 -11.08
N LEU A 696 55.01 -6.23 -10.44
CA LEU A 696 55.64 -7.35 -9.76
C LEU A 696 56.14 -8.44 -10.72
N VAL A 697 55.89 -8.36 -12.03
CA VAL A 697 56.32 -9.40 -12.98
C VAL A 697 57.82 -9.33 -13.26
N ARG A 698 58.52 -10.48 -13.19
CA ARG A 698 59.95 -10.57 -13.54
C ARG A 698 60.21 -10.23 -15.00
N ASP A 699 61.29 -9.48 -15.25
CA ASP A 699 61.71 -9.06 -16.60
C ASP A 699 61.86 -10.22 -17.61
N ASP A 700 62.27 -11.42 -17.16
CA ASP A 700 62.46 -12.59 -18.02
C ASP A 700 61.17 -13.39 -18.28
N ALA A 701 60.07 -13.07 -17.59
CA ALA A 701 58.81 -13.79 -17.66
C ALA A 701 57.80 -13.17 -18.65
N TRP A 702 58.02 -11.95 -19.14
CA TRP A 702 57.05 -11.20 -19.98
C TRP A 702 56.53 -11.98 -21.19
N ARG A 703 57.35 -12.79 -21.85
CA ARG A 703 56.90 -13.61 -22.97
C ARG A 703 55.78 -14.58 -22.55
N HIS A 704 55.95 -15.24 -21.41
CA HIS A 704 54.98 -16.20 -20.89
C HIS A 704 53.76 -15.50 -20.27
N VAL A 705 53.98 -14.36 -19.61
CA VAL A 705 52.88 -13.55 -19.05
C VAL A 705 51.99 -12.99 -20.15
N LEU A 706 52.53 -12.50 -21.27
CA LEU A 706 51.71 -12.01 -22.40
C LEU A 706 50.86 -13.12 -23.04
N GLU A 707 51.40 -14.34 -23.16
CA GLU A 707 50.64 -15.52 -23.58
C GLU A 707 49.49 -15.82 -22.61
N TRP A 708 49.80 -15.84 -21.31
CA TRP A 708 48.79 -16.09 -20.28
C TRP A 708 47.69 -15.02 -20.25
N LEU A 709 48.05 -13.73 -20.29
CA LEU A 709 47.08 -12.62 -20.34
C LEU A 709 46.22 -12.67 -21.60
N ALA A 710 46.73 -13.20 -22.72
CA ALA A 710 45.96 -13.37 -23.94
C ALA A 710 45.02 -14.59 -23.89
N ASP A 711 45.41 -15.66 -23.20
CA ASP A 711 44.62 -16.89 -23.05
C ASP A 711 43.51 -16.75 -21.99
N ASP A 712 43.70 -15.92 -20.96
CA ASP A 712 42.68 -15.65 -19.94
C ASP A 712 41.64 -14.63 -20.46
N ALA A 713 40.36 -15.01 -20.45
CA ALA A 713 39.31 -14.20 -21.07
C ALA A 713 39.10 -12.83 -20.40
N GLU A 714 39.27 -12.75 -19.08
CA GLU A 714 39.06 -11.49 -18.34
C GLU A 714 40.28 -10.56 -18.48
N ALA A 715 41.49 -11.10 -18.30
CA ALA A 715 42.72 -10.35 -18.50
C ALA A 715 42.87 -9.89 -19.95
N ARG A 716 42.51 -10.75 -20.92
CA ARG A 716 42.49 -10.39 -22.34
C ARG A 716 41.54 -9.23 -22.59
N ALA A 717 40.34 -9.25 -21.99
CA ALA A 717 39.38 -8.16 -22.13
C ALA A 717 39.93 -6.84 -21.56
N ALA A 718 40.62 -6.88 -20.41
CA ALA A 718 41.29 -5.73 -19.80
C ALA A 718 42.41 -5.13 -20.69
N VAL A 719 43.01 -5.92 -21.58
CA VAL A 719 44.02 -5.46 -22.55
C VAL A 719 43.38 -4.96 -23.84
N VAL A 720 42.51 -5.75 -24.47
CA VAL A 720 42.07 -5.43 -25.85
C VAL A 720 40.88 -4.48 -25.95
N THR A 721 40.10 -4.33 -24.87
CA THR A 721 38.85 -3.56 -24.90
C THR A 721 39.18 -2.11 -24.59
N PRO A 722 38.95 -1.16 -25.52
CA PRO A 722 39.16 0.26 -25.24
C PRO A 722 38.23 0.74 -24.11
N VAL A 723 38.72 1.69 -23.32
CA VAL A 723 37.89 2.36 -22.33
C VAL A 723 37.07 3.43 -23.03
N ARG A 724 35.74 3.36 -22.90
CA ARG A 724 34.82 4.33 -23.49
C ARG A 724 34.51 5.43 -22.50
N LEU A 725 34.80 6.67 -22.90
CA LEU A 725 34.62 7.88 -22.11
C LEU A 725 33.43 8.69 -22.62
N THR A 726 32.54 9.05 -21.70
CA THR A 726 31.48 10.03 -21.89
C THR A 726 31.97 11.41 -21.46
N LEU A 727 32.01 12.34 -22.40
CA LEU A 727 32.40 13.72 -22.18
C LEU A 727 31.23 14.57 -21.66
N ALA A 728 31.49 15.74 -21.08
CA ALA A 728 30.49 16.65 -20.52
C ALA A 728 29.39 17.06 -21.52
N GLY A 729 29.72 17.09 -22.83
CA GLY A 729 28.77 17.36 -23.91
C GLY A 729 27.98 16.14 -24.41
N GLY A 730 28.13 14.97 -23.77
CA GLY A 730 27.52 13.69 -24.16
C GLY A 730 28.23 12.97 -25.32
N ALA A 731 29.28 13.56 -25.89
CA ALA A 731 30.12 12.91 -26.89
C ALA A 731 30.86 11.71 -26.27
N GLN A 732 31.04 10.65 -27.07
CA GLN A 732 31.78 9.45 -26.67
C GLN A 732 33.17 9.45 -27.31
N ARG A 733 34.19 9.04 -26.57
CA ARG A 733 35.54 8.79 -27.08
C ARG A 733 36.10 7.50 -26.52
N ASP A 734 36.71 6.70 -27.38
CA ASP A 734 37.42 5.49 -26.98
C ASP A 734 38.90 5.84 -26.77
N VAL A 735 39.47 5.38 -25.66
CA VAL A 735 40.90 5.50 -25.33
C VAL A 735 41.47 4.11 -25.02
N SER A 736 42.79 3.97 -25.08
CA SER A 736 43.45 2.70 -24.72
C SER A 736 43.11 2.31 -23.28
N SER A 737 42.92 1.01 -23.03
CA SER A 737 42.79 0.53 -21.65
C SER A 737 44.06 0.81 -20.85
N TYR A 738 43.89 0.95 -19.54
CA TYR A 738 45.01 1.08 -18.61
C TYR A 738 46.03 -0.05 -18.82
N THR A 739 45.57 -1.31 -18.85
CA THR A 739 46.46 -2.48 -19.00
C THR A 739 47.27 -2.45 -20.30
N ALA A 740 46.64 -2.10 -21.43
CA ALA A 740 47.36 -2.01 -22.70
C ALA A 740 48.37 -0.86 -22.72
N TRP A 741 48.00 0.30 -22.16
CA TRP A 741 48.89 1.44 -21.99
C TRP A 741 50.09 1.08 -21.10
N TRP A 742 49.84 0.42 -19.97
CA TRP A 742 50.88 0.01 -19.03
C TRP A 742 51.84 -0.98 -19.68
N LEU A 743 51.32 -2.02 -20.35
CA LEU A 743 52.16 -3.02 -21.05
C LEU A 743 53.03 -2.38 -22.15
N ARG A 744 52.49 -1.44 -22.94
CA ARG A 744 53.26 -0.70 -23.97
C ARG A 744 54.45 0.02 -23.36
N ARG A 745 54.26 0.60 -22.17
CA ARG A 745 55.23 1.47 -21.52
C ARG A 745 56.23 0.72 -20.65
N HIS A 746 55.83 -0.34 -19.94
CA HIS A 746 56.64 -0.99 -18.91
C HIS A 746 57.16 -2.36 -19.36
N ALA A 747 56.36 -3.18 -20.05
CA ALA A 747 56.79 -4.52 -20.45
C ALA A 747 57.97 -4.45 -21.44
N ARG A 748 58.96 -5.32 -21.22
CA ARG A 748 60.18 -5.40 -22.03
C ARG A 748 60.46 -6.83 -22.44
N ILE A 749 60.80 -7.06 -23.70
CA ILE A 749 61.35 -8.34 -24.16
C ILE A 749 62.75 -8.11 -24.70
N GLY A 750 63.75 -8.76 -24.09
CA GLY A 750 65.16 -8.54 -24.44
C GLY A 750 65.61 -7.09 -24.23
N GLY A 751 65.04 -6.40 -23.23
CA GLY A 751 65.33 -5.00 -22.92
C GLY A 751 64.65 -3.98 -23.83
N ARG A 752 63.81 -4.39 -24.79
CA ARG A 752 63.10 -3.50 -25.72
C ARG A 752 61.61 -3.39 -25.38
N PRO A 753 61.00 -2.20 -25.50
CA PRO A 753 59.56 -2.00 -25.31
C PRO A 753 58.75 -2.71 -26.40
N LEU A 754 57.52 -3.12 -26.09
CA LEU A 754 56.65 -3.84 -27.02
C LEU A 754 56.38 -3.07 -28.34
N PRO A 755 56.09 -1.75 -28.34
CA PRO A 755 55.98 -0.93 -29.55
C PRO A 755 57.17 -0.98 -30.53
N GLY A 756 58.36 -1.38 -30.05
CA GLY A 756 59.57 -1.47 -30.84
C GLY A 756 59.85 -2.87 -31.41
N LEU A 757 58.88 -3.78 -31.38
CA LEU A 757 59.05 -5.19 -31.75
C LEU A 757 58.00 -5.61 -32.80
N ALA A 758 58.38 -6.58 -33.62
CA ALA A 758 57.52 -7.18 -34.64
C ALA A 758 57.28 -8.67 -34.38
N LEU A 759 56.16 -9.18 -34.88
CA LEU A 759 55.85 -10.61 -34.84
C LEU A 759 56.42 -11.35 -36.06
N PRO A 760 56.60 -12.69 -36.01
CA PRO A 760 57.30 -13.44 -37.07
C PRO A 760 56.62 -13.39 -38.44
N ASP A 761 55.30 -13.24 -38.44
CA ASP A 761 54.42 -13.16 -39.60
C ASP A 761 54.16 -11.74 -40.11
N ALA A 762 54.82 -10.73 -39.52
CA ALA A 762 54.69 -9.33 -39.92
C ALA A 762 55.10 -9.06 -41.38
N ASP A 763 54.59 -7.97 -41.95
CA ASP A 763 54.91 -7.49 -43.29
C ASP A 763 56.43 -7.31 -43.48
N LEU A 764 56.89 -7.49 -44.72
CA LEU A 764 58.32 -7.38 -45.05
C LEU A 764 58.91 -6.02 -44.64
N VAL A 765 58.14 -4.94 -44.75
CA VAL A 765 58.60 -3.60 -44.36
C VAL A 765 58.71 -3.43 -42.85
N VAL A 766 57.82 -4.05 -42.07
CA VAL A 766 57.85 -4.02 -40.61
C VAL A 766 59.02 -4.87 -40.08
N ARG A 767 59.22 -6.08 -40.60
CA ARG A 767 60.34 -6.96 -40.21
C ARG A 767 61.71 -6.42 -40.61
N ALA A 768 61.79 -5.60 -41.66
CA ALA A 768 63.02 -4.92 -42.03
C ALA A 768 63.35 -3.75 -41.08
N LEU A 769 62.35 -3.19 -40.41
CA LEU A 769 62.48 -2.05 -39.52
C LEU A 769 62.72 -2.46 -38.07
N LEU A 770 61.91 -3.38 -37.56
CA LEU A 770 61.85 -3.77 -36.14
C LEU A 770 62.38 -5.19 -35.90
N PRO A 771 63.04 -5.45 -34.75
CA PRO A 771 63.41 -6.81 -34.35
C PRO A 771 62.19 -7.73 -34.21
N VAL A 772 62.33 -8.97 -34.65
CA VAL A 772 61.27 -9.98 -34.58
C VAL A 772 61.34 -10.76 -33.27
N VAL A 773 60.22 -10.85 -32.57
CA VAL A 773 60.02 -11.64 -31.36
C VAL A 773 58.85 -12.61 -31.56
N ASP A 774 58.98 -13.81 -30.99
CA ASP A 774 57.92 -14.83 -31.06
C ASP A 774 57.10 -14.79 -29.77
N VAL A 775 55.87 -14.26 -29.85
CA VAL A 775 54.90 -14.19 -28.74
C VAL A 775 53.57 -14.74 -29.28
N PRO A 776 53.00 -15.80 -28.67
CA PRO A 776 51.81 -16.46 -29.19
C PRO A 776 50.53 -15.68 -28.82
N VAL A 777 50.29 -14.57 -29.49
CA VAL A 777 49.12 -13.69 -29.28
C VAL A 777 48.33 -13.49 -30.58
N ASP A 778 47.03 -13.23 -30.46
CA ASP A 778 46.17 -12.89 -31.59
C ASP A 778 46.39 -11.45 -32.10
N ASP A 779 45.80 -11.11 -33.24
CA ASP A 779 45.98 -9.81 -33.90
C ASP A 779 45.48 -8.63 -33.04
N ALA A 780 44.36 -8.82 -32.33
CA ALA A 780 43.77 -7.76 -31.52
C ALA A 780 44.62 -7.47 -30.28
N PHE A 781 45.13 -8.51 -29.64
CA PHE A 781 46.03 -8.39 -28.50
C PHE A 781 47.37 -7.78 -28.91
N ALA A 782 47.95 -8.24 -30.02
CA ALA A 782 49.18 -7.68 -30.58
C ALA A 782 49.06 -6.17 -30.84
N ALA A 783 47.98 -5.73 -31.50
CA ALA A 783 47.74 -4.32 -31.78
C ALA A 783 47.57 -3.48 -30.49
N ALA A 784 46.82 -4.00 -29.50
CA ALA A 784 46.59 -3.33 -28.22
C ALA A 784 47.91 -3.04 -27.49
N VAL A 785 48.81 -4.03 -27.39
CA VAL A 785 50.10 -3.88 -26.69
C VAL A 785 51.22 -3.29 -27.56
N GLY A 786 50.95 -2.98 -28.83
CA GLY A 786 51.88 -2.31 -29.75
C GLY A 786 52.84 -3.25 -30.51
N LEU A 787 52.61 -4.56 -30.54
CA LEU A 787 53.40 -5.47 -31.35
C LEU A 787 53.03 -5.35 -32.83
N ALA A 788 53.92 -4.79 -33.65
CA ALA A 788 53.60 -4.43 -35.03
C ALA A 788 53.57 -5.65 -35.98
N ARG A 789 52.53 -5.75 -36.80
CA ARG A 789 52.44 -6.70 -37.92
C ARG A 789 52.41 -6.01 -39.29
N THR A 790 51.70 -4.90 -39.40
CA THR A 790 51.54 -4.12 -40.63
C THR A 790 52.11 -2.70 -40.45
N PRO A 791 52.34 -1.93 -41.53
CA PRO A 791 52.76 -0.54 -41.41
C PRO A 791 51.82 0.36 -40.61
N ALA A 792 50.54 -0.01 -40.49
CA ALA A 792 49.56 0.75 -39.73
C ALA A 792 49.69 0.55 -38.22
N ASP A 793 50.31 -0.54 -37.78
CA ASP A 793 50.52 -0.85 -36.35
C ASP A 793 51.78 -0.18 -35.78
N LEU A 794 52.51 0.55 -36.63
CA LEU A 794 53.76 1.19 -36.28
C LEU A 794 53.51 2.37 -35.35
N ASP A 795 54.04 2.28 -34.13
CA ASP A 795 54.10 3.41 -33.22
C ASP A 795 55.05 4.49 -33.78
N PRO A 796 54.57 5.73 -34.06
CA PRO A 796 55.38 6.75 -34.73
C PRO A 796 56.66 7.09 -33.97
N ASP A 797 56.60 7.22 -32.65
CA ASP A 797 57.76 7.56 -31.82
C ASP A 797 58.81 6.43 -31.86
N ALA A 798 58.37 5.17 -31.68
CA ALA A 798 59.27 4.03 -31.73
C ALA A 798 59.92 3.86 -33.12
N VAL A 799 59.16 4.08 -34.19
CA VAL A 799 59.67 4.01 -35.56
C VAL A 799 60.62 5.13 -35.88
N LEU A 800 60.31 6.38 -35.51
CA LEU A 800 61.19 7.52 -35.75
C LEU A 800 62.51 7.36 -35.00
N ALA A 801 62.47 6.88 -33.74
CA ALA A 801 63.66 6.52 -33.00
C ALA A 801 64.48 5.46 -33.74
N ARG A 802 63.83 4.40 -34.24
CA ARG A 802 64.51 3.34 -35.01
C ARG A 802 65.09 3.84 -36.34
N LEU A 803 64.41 4.75 -37.04
CA LEU A 803 64.90 5.33 -38.29
C LEU A 803 66.14 6.21 -38.07
N ALA A 804 66.28 6.83 -36.90
CA ALA A 804 67.41 7.67 -36.53
C ALA A 804 68.71 6.87 -36.23
N GLU A 805 68.61 5.57 -35.94
CA GLU A 805 69.75 4.69 -35.66
C GLU A 805 70.56 4.41 -36.93
N GLU A 806 71.89 4.61 -36.91
CA GLU A 806 72.75 4.50 -38.10
C GLU A 806 72.91 3.05 -38.61
N ASP A 807 72.71 2.05 -37.77
CA ASP A 807 72.85 0.62 -38.08
C ASP A 807 71.67 0.03 -38.87
N LEU A 808 70.57 0.77 -39.02
CA LEU A 808 69.44 0.37 -39.84
C LEU A 808 69.79 0.48 -41.32
N GLU A 809 69.80 -0.64 -42.03
CA GLU A 809 69.89 -0.69 -43.49
C GLU A 809 68.49 -0.82 -44.10
N LEU A 810 68.02 0.25 -44.76
CA LEU A 810 66.70 0.28 -45.40
C LEU A 810 66.79 0.75 -46.86
N PRO A 811 66.25 -0.01 -47.83
CA PRO A 811 66.13 0.44 -49.22
C PRO A 811 65.28 1.70 -49.35
N ALA A 812 65.59 2.57 -50.30
CA ALA A 812 64.85 3.82 -50.52
C ALA A 812 63.35 3.59 -50.77
N ALA A 813 63.00 2.51 -51.46
CA ALA A 813 61.60 2.15 -51.73
C ALA A 813 60.83 1.76 -50.47
N MET A 814 61.47 1.06 -49.52
CA MET A 814 60.85 0.69 -48.24
C MET A 814 60.78 1.89 -47.30
N LEU A 815 61.79 2.76 -47.30
CA LEU A 815 61.76 4.02 -46.56
C LEU A 815 60.57 4.89 -46.97
N ALA A 816 60.27 4.97 -48.28
CA ALA A 816 59.11 5.70 -48.77
C ALA A 816 57.79 5.09 -48.27
N GLN A 817 57.68 3.76 -48.17
CA GLN A 817 56.50 3.10 -47.60
C GLN A 817 56.34 3.40 -46.11
N VAL A 818 57.44 3.38 -45.34
CA VAL A 818 57.42 3.72 -43.91
C VAL A 818 56.97 5.17 -43.70
N TYR A 819 57.56 6.13 -44.43
CA TYR A 819 57.14 7.52 -44.30
C TYR A 819 55.73 7.79 -44.80
N ALA A 820 55.25 7.06 -45.81
CA ALA A 820 53.85 7.14 -46.22
C ALA A 820 52.89 6.66 -45.13
N ALA A 821 53.25 5.59 -44.40
CA ALA A 821 52.48 5.12 -43.26
C ALA A 821 52.52 6.11 -42.08
N LEU A 822 53.69 6.67 -41.79
CA LEU A 822 53.84 7.70 -40.75
C LEU A 822 53.02 8.95 -41.08
N ALA A 823 53.02 9.42 -42.32
CA ALA A 823 52.29 10.60 -42.76
C ALA A 823 50.75 10.51 -42.58
N GLY A 824 50.22 9.32 -42.27
CA GLY A 824 48.82 9.13 -41.90
C GLY A 824 48.49 9.40 -40.43
N HIS A 825 49.50 9.63 -39.58
CA HIS A 825 49.34 9.90 -38.15
C HIS A 825 49.13 11.39 -37.87
N ASP A 826 48.48 11.71 -36.74
CA ASP A 826 48.33 13.08 -36.27
C ASP A 826 49.69 13.63 -35.76
N PRO A 827 50.24 14.70 -36.37
CA PRO A 827 51.49 15.30 -35.93
C PRO A 827 51.51 15.74 -34.46
N ALA A 828 50.35 16.11 -33.89
CA ALA A 828 50.28 16.66 -32.53
C ALA A 828 50.70 15.64 -31.44
N GLY A 829 50.61 14.35 -31.73
CA GLY A 829 50.94 13.27 -30.79
C GLY A 829 52.32 12.64 -31.00
N VAL A 830 53.13 13.15 -31.94
CA VAL A 830 54.41 12.56 -32.33
C VAL A 830 55.55 13.48 -31.90
N ARG A 831 56.60 12.91 -31.29
CA ARG A 831 57.80 13.68 -30.95
C ARG A 831 58.71 13.83 -32.17
N PRO A 832 59.00 15.08 -32.61
CA PRO A 832 59.86 15.29 -33.77
C PRO A 832 61.28 14.73 -33.54
N PRO A 833 61.86 14.02 -34.51
CA PRO A 833 63.18 13.41 -34.34
C PRO A 833 64.30 14.41 -34.59
N GLU A 834 65.40 14.31 -33.84
CA GLU A 834 66.60 15.14 -34.09
C GLU A 834 67.34 14.75 -35.39
N ARG A 835 67.13 13.51 -35.86
CA ARG A 835 67.79 12.94 -37.02
C ARG A 835 66.79 12.20 -37.90
N ILE A 836 66.85 12.46 -39.19
CA ILE A 836 65.91 11.94 -40.19
C ILE A 836 66.68 11.08 -41.20
N ARG A 837 66.10 9.94 -41.56
CA ARG A 837 66.63 9.06 -42.58
C ARG A 837 66.11 9.50 -43.94
N ILE A 838 67.01 9.76 -44.88
CA ILE A 838 66.65 10.21 -46.23
C ILE A 838 67.12 9.20 -47.28
N PRO A 839 66.45 9.14 -48.46
CA PRO A 839 66.92 8.34 -49.58
C PRO A 839 68.34 8.72 -50.02
N HIS A 840 69.18 7.73 -50.32
CA HIS A 840 70.52 7.94 -50.87
C HIS A 840 70.87 6.82 -51.86
N GLY A 841 70.78 7.12 -53.16
CA GLY A 841 70.91 6.10 -54.21
C GLY A 841 69.80 5.06 -54.09
N ALA A 842 70.15 3.77 -54.09
CA ALA A 842 69.20 2.68 -53.87
C ALA A 842 68.89 2.43 -52.37
N GLY A 843 69.70 2.99 -51.47
CA GLY A 843 69.58 2.82 -50.01
C GLY A 843 69.09 4.09 -49.31
N SER A 844 69.43 4.20 -48.03
CA SER A 844 69.11 5.36 -47.19
C SER A 844 70.30 5.74 -46.32
N ARG A 845 70.28 6.97 -45.79
CA ARG A 845 71.26 7.46 -44.81
C ARG A 845 70.59 8.40 -43.82
N VAL A 846 71.14 8.52 -42.62
CA VAL A 846 70.64 9.43 -41.59
C VAL A 846 71.35 10.78 -41.68
N VAL A 847 70.61 11.88 -41.50
CA VAL A 847 71.11 13.25 -41.45
C VAL A 847 70.44 14.04 -40.31
N PRO A 848 71.00 15.17 -39.84
CA PRO A 848 70.32 16.04 -38.89
C PRO A 848 69.00 16.58 -39.46
N ALA A 849 67.95 16.64 -38.65
CA ALA A 849 66.61 17.08 -39.08
C ALA A 849 66.62 18.50 -39.68
N ALA A 850 67.39 19.42 -39.08
CA ALA A 850 67.58 20.79 -39.58
C ALA A 850 68.24 20.88 -40.99
N SER A 851 68.74 19.78 -41.54
CA SER A 851 69.27 19.71 -42.90
C SER A 851 68.31 19.05 -43.88
N VAL A 852 67.12 18.66 -43.45
CA VAL A 852 66.10 18.00 -44.25
C VAL A 852 65.02 18.98 -44.62
N VAL A 853 64.55 18.88 -45.86
CA VAL A 853 63.34 19.53 -46.31
C VAL A 853 62.48 18.51 -47.04
N VAL A 854 61.18 18.55 -46.81
CA VAL A 854 60.24 17.65 -47.49
C VAL A 854 59.90 18.23 -48.87
N CYS A 855 60.08 17.44 -49.92
CA CYS A 855 59.70 17.81 -51.27
C CYS A 855 58.21 17.54 -51.50
N ASP A 856 57.42 18.61 -51.47
CA ASP A 856 55.98 18.64 -51.82
C ASP A 856 55.70 18.38 -53.32
N GLY A 857 56.75 18.17 -54.12
CA GLY A 857 56.63 17.70 -55.50
C GLY A 857 57.93 17.16 -56.09
N PRO A 858 57.85 16.27 -57.10
CA PRO A 858 59.02 15.62 -57.69
C PRO A 858 59.89 16.56 -58.52
N HIS A 859 59.37 17.72 -58.93
CA HIS A 859 60.11 18.73 -59.69
C HIS A 859 61.31 19.30 -58.90
N TRP A 860 61.20 19.38 -57.57
CA TRP A 860 62.28 19.83 -56.68
C TRP A 860 63.54 18.96 -56.75
N LEU A 861 63.40 17.67 -57.07
CA LEU A 861 64.53 16.73 -57.16
C LEU A 861 65.51 17.11 -58.28
N GLN A 862 65.05 17.84 -59.32
CA GLN A 862 65.89 18.30 -60.43
C GLN A 862 66.94 19.32 -59.97
N LEU A 863 66.71 20.02 -58.85
CA LEU A 863 67.63 21.04 -58.35
C LEU A 863 68.84 20.46 -57.61
N GLY A 864 68.90 19.15 -57.38
CA GLY A 864 70.04 18.47 -56.77
C GLY A 864 70.43 18.98 -55.38
N LYS A 865 69.47 19.52 -54.62
CA LYS A 865 69.73 20.04 -53.27
C LYS A 865 70.04 18.90 -52.30
N PRO A 866 70.93 19.10 -51.31
CA PRO A 866 71.13 18.11 -50.26
C PRO A 866 69.91 18.05 -49.34
N GLY A 867 69.64 16.88 -48.74
CA GLY A 867 68.64 16.76 -47.68
C GLY A 867 67.18 16.60 -48.12
N LEU A 868 66.94 16.40 -49.42
CA LEU A 868 65.58 16.27 -49.95
C LEU A 868 64.93 14.94 -49.53
N LEU A 869 63.77 15.02 -48.87
CA LEU A 869 62.93 13.88 -48.52
C LEU A 869 61.61 13.93 -49.32
N PRO A 870 61.33 12.97 -50.22
CA PRO A 870 60.05 12.93 -50.92
C PRO A 870 58.90 12.62 -49.96
N GLY A 871 57.86 13.46 -49.93
CA GLY A 871 56.69 13.23 -49.09
C GLY A 871 55.65 14.36 -49.15
N PRO A 872 54.44 14.12 -48.62
CA PRO A 872 53.39 15.14 -48.54
C PRO A 872 53.68 16.16 -47.42
N ALA A 873 52.97 17.28 -47.41
CA ALA A 873 53.05 18.29 -46.34
C ALA A 873 52.80 17.71 -44.94
N ALA A 874 51.86 16.77 -44.80
CA ALA A 874 51.61 16.09 -43.53
C ALA A 874 52.85 15.37 -42.96
N LEU A 875 53.77 14.91 -43.82
CA LEU A 875 55.04 14.33 -43.36
C LEU A 875 55.98 15.41 -42.83
N ALA A 876 55.97 16.60 -43.43
CA ALA A 876 56.76 17.74 -42.99
C ALA A 876 56.29 18.20 -41.59
N ASP A 877 54.98 18.30 -41.40
CA ASP A 877 54.36 18.62 -40.11
C ASP A 877 54.71 17.59 -39.03
N LEU A 878 54.63 16.29 -39.35
CA LEU A 878 54.96 15.20 -38.41
C LEU A 878 56.45 15.16 -38.03
N LEU A 879 57.34 15.50 -38.96
CA LEU A 879 58.78 15.53 -38.72
C LEU A 879 59.27 16.88 -38.18
N ASP A 880 58.40 17.89 -38.08
CA ASP A 880 58.72 19.29 -37.75
C ASP A 880 59.85 19.86 -38.63
N VAL A 881 59.70 19.72 -39.95
CA VAL A 881 60.66 20.25 -40.95
C VAL A 881 59.94 21.05 -42.04
N ASP A 882 60.67 21.99 -42.65
CA ASP A 882 60.11 22.85 -43.69
C ASP A 882 59.85 22.11 -45.03
N LEU A 883 58.90 22.62 -45.81
CA LEU A 883 58.72 22.22 -47.21
C LEU A 883 59.77 22.85 -48.12
N ALA A 884 60.15 22.14 -49.18
CA ALA A 884 61.06 22.65 -50.21
C ALA A 884 60.55 23.96 -50.84
N SER A 885 59.23 24.12 -51.01
CA SER A 885 58.56 25.31 -51.53
C SER A 885 58.60 26.51 -50.58
N GLU A 886 58.77 26.29 -49.28
CA GLU A 886 58.89 27.35 -48.27
C GLU A 886 60.33 27.86 -48.14
N VAL A 887 61.31 26.95 -48.31
CA VAL A 887 62.74 27.26 -48.12
C VAL A 887 63.41 27.76 -49.39
N TYR A 888 63.07 27.23 -50.56
CA TYR A 888 63.78 27.53 -51.80
C TYR A 888 63.02 28.52 -52.69
N ALA A 889 63.66 29.65 -52.98
CA ALA A 889 63.17 30.60 -53.98
C ALA A 889 63.31 30.03 -55.40
N ALA A 890 62.17 29.66 -56.01
CA ALA A 890 62.09 29.04 -57.33
C ALA A 890 61.57 30.01 -58.41
N SER A 891 62.33 31.08 -58.70
CA SER A 891 62.00 31.98 -59.81
C SER A 891 62.31 31.33 -61.16
N ILE A 892 61.31 31.28 -62.05
CA ILE A 892 61.44 30.77 -63.41
C ILE A 892 62.07 31.85 -64.31
N SER A 893 62.97 31.45 -65.21
CA SER A 893 63.58 32.37 -66.19
C SER A 893 62.57 32.86 -67.25
N ASP A 894 62.69 34.13 -67.63
CA ASP A 894 61.91 34.71 -68.75
C ASP A 894 62.26 34.03 -70.09
N GLY A 895 61.31 34.02 -71.05
CA GLY A 895 61.57 33.60 -72.45
C GLY A 895 60.71 32.46 -73.01
N GLY A 896 59.74 31.94 -72.25
CA GLY A 896 58.86 30.86 -72.70
C GLY A 896 57.78 31.26 -73.71
N ARG A 897 57.35 30.32 -74.56
CA ARG A 897 56.26 30.50 -75.55
C ARG A 897 55.08 29.61 -75.18
N ARG A 898 53.88 30.17 -75.09
CA ARG A 898 52.67 29.41 -74.81
C ARG A 898 52.26 28.59 -76.03
N GLN A 899 52.12 27.29 -75.86
CA GLN A 899 51.75 26.30 -76.88
C GLN A 899 50.46 25.56 -76.47
N PRO A 900 49.62 25.14 -77.41
CA PRO A 900 48.51 24.23 -77.09
C PRO A 900 49.05 22.87 -76.62
N VAL A 901 48.38 22.26 -75.64
CA VAL A 901 48.72 20.89 -75.22
C VAL A 901 48.32 19.91 -76.34
N PRO A 902 49.19 18.96 -76.73
CA PRO A 902 48.88 17.96 -77.75
C PRO A 902 47.64 17.12 -77.40
N ALA A 903 46.86 16.72 -78.41
CA ALA A 903 45.57 16.04 -78.22
C ALA A 903 45.73 14.64 -77.57
N GLU A 904 46.89 14.03 -77.74
CA GLU A 904 47.28 12.73 -77.17
C GLU A 904 47.25 12.75 -75.64
N VAL A 905 47.54 13.90 -75.02
CA VAL A 905 47.54 14.06 -73.55
C VAL A 905 46.15 13.81 -72.98
N ALA A 906 45.11 14.31 -73.64
CA ALA A 906 43.73 14.11 -73.19
C ALA A 906 43.30 12.64 -73.26
N ALA A 907 43.87 11.85 -74.17
CA ALA A 907 43.58 10.42 -74.26
C ALA A 907 44.21 9.62 -73.11
N VAL A 908 45.38 10.03 -72.62
CA VAL A 908 46.09 9.36 -71.51
C VAL A 908 45.60 9.84 -70.13
N LEU A 909 45.46 11.16 -69.96
CA LEU A 909 45.11 11.78 -68.67
C LEU A 909 43.60 12.05 -68.51
N GLY A 910 42.81 12.01 -69.58
CA GLY A 910 41.36 12.32 -69.56
C GLY A 910 41.05 13.81 -69.53
N SER A 911 41.72 14.58 -68.67
CA SER A 911 41.66 16.04 -68.58
C SER A 911 43.07 16.62 -68.56
N ALA A 912 43.32 17.66 -69.36
CA ALA A 912 44.60 18.34 -69.39
C ALA A 912 44.41 19.87 -69.55
N PRO A 913 45.38 20.68 -69.08
CA PRO A 913 45.42 22.11 -69.40
C PRO A 913 45.30 22.36 -70.91
N SER A 914 44.71 23.47 -71.31
CA SER A 914 44.55 23.81 -72.74
C SER A 914 45.86 24.26 -73.39
N SER A 915 46.83 24.70 -72.59
CA SER A 915 48.14 25.17 -73.04
C SER A 915 49.23 24.89 -72.02
N TYR A 916 50.47 24.83 -72.46
CA TYR A 916 51.67 24.80 -71.63
C TYR A 916 52.67 25.87 -72.11
N VAL A 917 53.71 26.15 -71.33
CA VAL A 917 54.77 27.10 -71.69
C VAL A 917 56.02 26.32 -72.10
N GLU A 918 56.36 26.39 -73.38
CA GLU A 918 57.55 25.76 -73.95
C GLU A 918 58.77 26.68 -73.82
N HIS A 919 59.90 26.12 -73.39
CA HIS A 919 61.17 26.82 -73.23
C HIS A 919 62.27 26.10 -74.00
N ASP A 920 63.17 26.84 -74.64
CA ASP A 920 64.36 26.25 -75.27
C ASP A 920 65.46 25.94 -74.22
N ASP A 921 65.54 26.72 -73.13
CA ASP A 921 66.39 26.51 -71.94
C ASP A 921 65.61 26.95 -70.68
N LEU A 922 64.93 26.02 -70.01
CA LEU A 922 64.17 26.31 -68.79
C LEU A 922 65.10 26.32 -67.58
N ARG A 923 65.15 27.44 -66.86
CA ARG A 923 65.92 27.57 -65.62
C ARG A 923 65.05 28.01 -64.46
N VAL A 924 65.26 27.38 -63.31
CA VAL A 924 64.58 27.71 -62.05
C VAL A 924 65.62 27.94 -60.96
N GLY A 925 65.59 29.12 -60.34
CA GLY A 925 66.62 29.51 -59.37
C GLY A 925 68.05 29.48 -59.94
N GLY A 926 68.18 29.66 -61.26
CA GLY A 926 69.46 29.61 -62.00
C GLY A 926 69.91 28.21 -62.46
N ALA A 927 69.26 27.13 -62.01
CA ALA A 927 69.58 25.76 -62.41
C ALA A 927 68.74 25.31 -63.63
N PRO A 928 69.31 24.59 -64.60
CA PRO A 928 68.55 24.04 -65.71
C PRO A 928 67.64 22.91 -65.21
N VAL A 929 66.37 22.92 -65.64
CA VAL A 929 65.38 21.87 -65.32
C VAL A 929 64.61 21.50 -66.58
N ASP A 930 64.12 20.26 -66.64
CA ASP A 930 63.35 19.78 -67.79
C ASP A 930 61.89 20.27 -67.74
N TRP A 931 61.37 20.48 -66.53
CA TRP A 931 60.01 20.95 -66.30
C TRP A 931 59.83 21.62 -64.94
N TRP A 932 58.82 22.48 -64.85
CA TRP A 932 58.41 23.13 -63.61
C TRP A 932 56.91 23.48 -63.63
N PRO A 933 56.14 23.19 -62.56
CA PRO A 933 54.76 23.68 -62.43
C PRO A 933 54.74 25.12 -61.88
N ASP A 934 53.90 25.99 -62.46
CA ASP A 934 53.65 27.36 -61.98
C ASP A 934 52.14 27.65 -61.97
N GLY A 935 51.52 27.51 -60.79
CA GLY A 935 50.06 27.50 -60.68
C GLY A 935 49.44 26.42 -61.57
N ASP A 936 48.52 26.81 -62.45
CA ASP A 936 47.88 25.90 -63.42
C ASP A 936 48.71 25.68 -64.69
N ASP A 937 49.80 26.44 -64.88
CA ASP A 937 50.66 26.35 -66.05
C ASP A 937 51.80 25.33 -65.83
N VAL A 938 52.15 24.60 -66.89
CA VAL A 938 53.32 23.72 -66.92
C VAL A 938 54.38 24.35 -67.83
N HIS A 939 55.56 24.61 -67.27
CA HIS A 939 56.74 25.02 -68.01
C HIS A 939 57.56 23.78 -68.35
N ALA A 940 57.92 23.60 -69.61
CA ALA A 940 58.69 22.44 -70.05
C ALA A 940 59.74 22.82 -71.11
N ALA A 941 60.92 22.20 -71.02
CA ALA A 941 61.99 22.32 -72.02
C ALA A 941 62.20 21.04 -72.84
N THR A 942 61.62 19.91 -72.40
CA THR A 942 61.72 18.62 -73.09
C THR A 942 60.37 17.93 -73.16
N VAL A 943 60.23 16.96 -74.07
CA VAL A 943 59.02 16.14 -74.19
C VAL A 943 58.78 15.32 -72.92
N ASP A 944 59.83 14.73 -72.34
CA ASP A 944 59.76 14.01 -71.07
C ASP A 944 59.40 14.96 -69.91
N GLY A 945 59.96 16.17 -69.90
CA GLY A 945 59.60 17.22 -68.96
C GLY A 945 58.13 17.62 -69.06
N LEU A 946 57.62 17.81 -70.28
CA LEU A 946 56.20 18.11 -70.52
C LEU A 946 55.29 16.99 -69.99
N ALA A 947 55.64 15.73 -70.26
CA ALA A 947 54.90 14.58 -69.76
C ALA A 947 54.88 14.53 -68.22
N ARG A 948 56.03 14.73 -67.57
CA ARG A 948 56.12 14.78 -66.10
C ARG A 948 55.32 15.92 -65.51
N GLY A 949 55.43 17.11 -66.08
CA GLY A 949 54.71 18.29 -65.63
C GLY A 949 53.21 18.12 -65.70
N LEU A 950 52.69 17.66 -66.85
CA LEU A 950 51.25 17.43 -67.04
C LEU A 950 50.73 16.28 -66.17
N ALA A 951 51.48 15.18 -66.04
CA ALA A 951 51.10 14.07 -65.17
C ALA A 951 51.04 14.50 -63.70
N TRP A 952 51.98 15.36 -63.26
CA TRP A 952 52.00 15.89 -61.90
C TRP A 952 50.83 16.84 -61.63
N THR A 953 50.63 17.87 -62.45
CA THR A 953 49.56 18.86 -62.24
C THR A 953 48.16 18.27 -62.39
N SER A 954 48.03 17.15 -63.12
CA SER A 954 46.77 16.41 -63.27
C SER A 954 46.56 15.32 -62.19
N GLY A 955 47.44 15.22 -61.18
CA GLY A 955 47.33 14.24 -60.09
C GLY A 955 47.54 12.78 -60.52
N GLN A 956 48.10 12.53 -61.70
CA GLN A 956 48.25 11.20 -62.31
C GLN A 956 49.73 10.85 -62.54
N TRP A 957 50.56 11.06 -61.53
CA TRP A 957 52.02 10.90 -61.61
C TRP A 957 52.49 9.53 -62.14
N ALA A 958 51.73 8.47 -61.88
CA ALA A 958 52.03 7.12 -62.39
C ALA A 958 52.09 7.07 -63.93
N LYS A 959 51.25 7.85 -64.61
CA LYS A 959 51.13 7.86 -66.08
C LYS A 959 52.24 8.63 -66.81
N ARG A 960 53.18 9.25 -66.09
CA ARG A 960 54.26 10.08 -66.67
C ARG A 960 55.07 9.35 -67.76
N TRP A 961 55.29 8.05 -67.61
CA TRP A 961 56.08 7.26 -68.55
C TRP A 961 55.32 6.96 -69.83
N VAL A 962 54.09 6.46 -69.70
CA VAL A 962 53.18 6.23 -70.84
C VAL A 962 52.92 7.54 -71.58
N LEU A 963 52.75 8.65 -70.85
CA LEU A 963 52.56 9.97 -71.43
C LEU A 963 53.81 10.48 -72.17
N ALA A 964 55.01 10.24 -71.64
CA ALA A 964 56.25 10.61 -72.31
C ALA A 964 56.41 9.85 -73.62
N GLU A 965 56.07 8.56 -73.64
CA GLU A 965 56.13 7.73 -74.84
C GLU A 965 55.07 8.13 -75.87
N ALA A 966 53.84 8.38 -75.43
CA ALA A 966 52.76 8.87 -76.30
C ALA A 966 53.05 10.24 -76.93
N LEU A 967 53.72 11.14 -76.20
CA LEU A 967 54.12 12.45 -76.72
C LEU A 967 55.33 12.36 -77.66
N ALA A 968 56.21 11.38 -77.47
CA ALA A 968 57.35 11.14 -78.35
C ALA A 968 56.95 10.45 -79.66
N ASP A 969 56.01 9.50 -79.62
CA ASP A 969 55.42 8.83 -80.78
C ASP A 969 53.88 8.72 -80.66
N PRO A 970 53.14 9.72 -81.17
CA PRO A 970 51.68 9.71 -81.18
C PRO A 970 51.06 8.50 -81.86
N GLY A 971 51.77 7.82 -82.77
CA GLY A 971 51.28 6.64 -83.48
C GLY A 971 51.16 5.41 -82.59
N ALA A 972 51.92 5.33 -81.50
CA ALA A 972 51.91 4.23 -80.54
C ALA A 972 50.76 4.33 -79.51
N LEU A 973 50.05 5.45 -79.47
CA LEU A 973 49.03 5.72 -78.45
C LEU A 973 47.92 4.65 -78.32
N PRO A 974 47.36 4.06 -79.40
CA PRO A 974 46.34 3.02 -79.26
C PRO A 974 46.84 1.76 -78.54
N ASP A 975 48.09 1.35 -78.82
CA ASP A 975 48.70 0.17 -78.20
C ASP A 975 49.06 0.45 -76.74
N LEU A 976 49.58 1.65 -76.44
CA LEU A 976 49.86 2.10 -75.08
C LEU A 976 48.60 2.15 -74.20
N LEU A 977 47.47 2.62 -74.74
CA LEU A 977 46.19 2.65 -74.00
C LEU A 977 45.61 1.24 -73.79
N ALA A 978 45.86 0.31 -74.71
CA ALA A 978 45.46 -1.08 -74.55
C ALA A 978 46.28 -1.80 -73.48
N ASP A 979 47.59 -1.53 -73.42
CA ASP A 979 48.48 -2.10 -72.40
C ASP A 979 48.17 -1.53 -71.01
N ALA A 980 47.95 -0.21 -70.92
CA ALA A 980 47.55 0.46 -69.68
C ALA A 980 46.20 -0.02 -69.10
N ALA A 981 45.39 -0.78 -69.84
CA ALA A 981 44.14 -1.35 -69.32
C ALA A 981 44.35 -2.58 -68.42
N PHE A 982 45.58 -3.10 -68.31
CA PHE A 982 45.95 -4.20 -67.42
C PHE A 982 46.54 -3.74 -66.07
N GLU A 983 46.90 -2.46 -65.95
CA GLU A 983 47.31 -1.81 -64.69
C GLU A 983 46.09 -1.35 -63.88
#